data_AF-A0A3G5TAE6-F1
#
_entry.id   AF-A0A3G5TAE6-F1
#
_cell.length_a   1.000
_cell.length_b   1.000
_cell.length_c   1.000
_cell.angle_alpha   90.00
_cell.angle_beta   90.00
_cell.angle_gamma   90.00
#
_symmetry.space_group_name_H-M   'P 1'
#
loop_
_entity.id
_entity.type
_entity.pdbx_description
1 polymer ?
#
loop_
_entity_poly.entity_id
_entity_poly.type
_entity_poly.pdbx_seq_one_letter_code
_entity_poly.pdbx_strand_id
1 'polypeptide(L)'
;MIVAPVAGALPDPVASSGVSGQLALTTGEALARVPGESVLVEQDELDVAPGMELETFASLEAEGWTAGSVLTVDVDAGVTFDYQHSGTVTERETVRDGAARDGATAAVNADFFDINNSDAPLGPGIGREDGFIKAPVKGRENAFAVAEDGAVQLAQIFLDGEVAVDGGPVLELDGVNTHALPADGIGVFTALWGDYTRAEAVGGASETAEVTIVDGVITDVTDEIGEEPPGDDTVVLVGRGKGAQALLDLEPGADAEVSYAPRSDIDEIAAAVGGNPVLVSDGEPESFSDPTPHPRTAVGISEDGSEVFLAVIDGRQGHARGMSLSELAEFMHELGAHDALNLDGGGSSTMVVRDPGTVEHEVVNSPSDGNERLVANGLAMFAEDGSGTLSDFRMLAEGDSNRVFPGLSRTVTALGLDEAHDAVDADPAWSATGDSGDVVEVTGDGATASVTGLAPGEGAVVAADGDVRGELDITVLDELAWVDPNTTQVALADADSTGRIELTGYDAAGYRAPIDPADVEVDGADGIVELVPDGAGFALEPTADNGSTVLTLRVGDVSAEVAVTIGLTEEPVAEFEDADDWTISFARADGEIEPTDGPEGRSGVRMTYDFTGPSTRAAYAAPPEQIELPGQPQVVNAWVRGDGNGSWIRMRVYDRDGALVTLNGGYTDFTGWRQLSFEVPEGTEYPLTLRDIYSVEPRNDARYHGETSFSDITVEIAPDVELPERQRFPDPVITTNGTADDAAQRIAVMNDAQFVARAPDSDIVEAARRTLREIVAEDPDALIINGDLVDESTPEDFALARTVLDEELGDADFPWYYVPGNHEAERGSIDNFVDEFGDTQHVVDLGGTRIITLNTAFGTLRAGGDEFDQIMVLREALDEAAADPSITGVVVAGHHPPNDPLPAANSQLIDRREAAMLERWLADFHAETGKPTTYVGAHAGVFDASSVDGVPYLVSGNSGKGPSGAPDNGGFTGWTLLGVEPGAEDRAEWLDVEVRPRVDAIELDAPRRLVIDESVTVAAEVQQDESRSVPVAWPMSAQWSGHRVHVGAAENAEHRDVVAIDPDTREVTALRPGVAMLRVTVNGETTMERILVGPR
;
A
#
# COMPACT_ATOMS: atom_id res chain seq x y z
N MET A 1 1.92 -14.13 -9.47
CA MET A 1 0.66 -13.52 -9.02
C MET A 1 0.77 -13.03 -7.59
N ILE A 2 1.53 -11.95 -7.42
CA ILE A 2 1.28 -10.97 -6.39
C ILE A 2 0.62 -9.88 -7.23
N VAL A 3 -0.70 -9.75 -7.19
CA VAL A 3 -1.30 -8.46 -7.55
C VAL A 3 -0.67 -7.53 -6.52
N ALA A 4 0.24 -6.66 -6.95
CA ALA A 4 0.62 -5.55 -6.10
C ALA A 4 -0.72 -4.96 -5.65
N PRO A 5 -1.02 -4.85 -4.35
CA PRO A 5 -2.16 -4.04 -3.98
C PRO A 5 -1.95 -2.74 -4.73
N VAL A 6 -2.91 -2.39 -5.58
CA VAL A 6 -3.12 -0.98 -5.91
C VAL A 6 -2.97 -0.33 -4.55
N ALA A 7 -1.97 0.52 -4.38
CA ALA A 7 -1.98 1.42 -3.26
C ALA A 7 -3.32 2.11 -3.42
N GLY A 8 -4.35 1.63 -2.70
CA GLY A 8 -5.60 2.35 -2.57
C GLY A 8 -5.12 3.73 -2.23
N ALA A 9 -5.50 4.70 -3.06
CA ALA A 9 -5.25 6.09 -2.75
C ALA A 9 -5.65 6.21 -1.30
N LEU A 10 -4.68 6.51 -0.44
CA LEU A 10 -4.98 6.80 0.93
C LEU A 10 -6.04 7.90 0.85
N PRO A 11 -7.18 7.75 1.56
CA PRO A 11 -8.21 8.77 1.51
C PRO A 11 -7.56 10.13 1.76
N ASP A 12 -8.00 11.15 1.00
CA ASP A 12 -7.49 12.51 1.15
C ASP A 12 -7.47 12.86 2.65
N PRO A 13 -6.40 13.47 3.18
CA PRO A 13 -6.25 13.76 4.63
C PRO A 13 -7.45 14.48 5.27
N VAL A 14 -8.29 15.12 4.45
CA VAL A 14 -9.41 15.97 4.86
C VAL A 14 -10.78 15.41 4.42
N ALA A 15 -10.84 14.20 3.86
CA ALA A 15 -12.11 13.53 3.53
C ALA A 15 -12.80 12.87 4.75
N SER A 16 -12.36 13.16 5.97
CA SER A 16 -13.07 12.75 7.18
C SER A 16 -14.40 13.50 7.25
N SER A 17 -15.49 12.80 6.96
CA SER A 17 -16.84 13.31 7.16
C SER A 17 -16.99 13.77 8.62
N GLY A 18 -17.32 15.05 8.81
CA GLY A 18 -17.47 15.64 10.13
C GLY A 18 -18.69 15.08 10.85
N VAL A 19 -18.51 14.06 11.68
CA VAL A 19 -19.46 13.72 12.76
C VAL A 19 -18.83 14.11 14.09
N SER A 20 -18.93 15.40 14.42
CA SER A 20 -18.72 15.88 15.79
C SER A 20 -19.91 15.48 16.67
N GLY A 21 -19.95 14.22 17.10
CA GLY A 21 -20.88 13.68 18.09
C GLY A 21 -20.18 13.38 19.41
N GLN A 22 -20.58 14.04 20.49
CA GLN A 22 -20.16 13.67 21.85
C GLN A 22 -20.79 12.31 22.22
N LEU A 23 -20.14 11.21 21.83
CA LEU A 23 -20.39 9.86 22.36
C LEU A 23 -19.32 9.55 23.42
N ALA A 24 -19.73 8.76 24.40
CA ALA A 24 -18.89 8.43 25.55
C ALA A 24 -17.68 7.58 25.11
N LEU A 25 -16.53 7.80 25.75
CA LEU A 25 -15.31 6.97 25.67
C LEU A 25 -15.64 5.47 25.54
N THR A 26 -15.09 4.75 24.54
CA THR A 26 -14.55 3.37 24.73
C THR A 26 -13.80 2.71 23.55
N THR A 27 -14.09 2.92 22.25
CA THR A 27 -13.49 2.09 21.16
C THR A 27 -12.16 2.61 20.61
N GLY A 28 -12.06 3.91 20.27
CA GLY A 28 -10.82 4.48 19.72
C GLY A 28 -9.60 4.43 20.66
N GLU A 29 -9.81 4.41 22.00
CA GLU A 29 -8.72 4.16 22.97
C GLU A 29 -8.28 2.69 23.00
N ALA A 30 -9.17 1.74 22.69
CA ALA A 30 -8.87 0.30 22.66
C ALA A 30 -8.11 -0.11 21.40
N LEU A 31 -8.34 0.57 20.26
CA LEU A 31 -7.54 0.38 19.05
C LEU A 31 -6.11 0.92 19.18
N ALA A 32 -5.91 1.90 20.06
CA ALA A 32 -4.60 2.33 20.53
C ALA A 32 -4.08 1.36 21.62
N ARG A 33 -3.91 0.09 21.23
CA ARG A 33 -3.37 -1.07 21.96
C ARG A 33 -2.67 -0.78 23.30
N VAL A 34 -1.65 0.09 23.30
CA VAL A 34 -1.05 0.59 24.54
C VAL A 34 -0.65 2.05 24.35
N PRO A 35 -1.15 2.98 25.20
CA PRO A 35 -0.70 4.37 25.20
C PRO A 35 0.83 4.48 25.35
N GLY A 36 1.50 4.91 24.29
CA GLY A 36 2.96 5.06 24.23
C GLY A 36 3.72 3.92 23.54
N GLU A 37 3.08 2.82 23.16
CA GLU A 37 3.72 1.70 22.42
C GLU A 37 3.06 1.44 21.04
N SER A 38 1.92 2.08 20.75
CA SER A 38 1.24 2.04 19.46
C SER A 38 0.73 3.43 19.05
N VAL A 39 0.78 3.72 17.75
CA VAL A 39 0.24 4.93 17.14
C VAL A 39 -0.93 4.54 16.25
N LEU A 40 -2.15 5.00 16.55
CA LEU A 40 -3.27 4.89 15.62
C LEU A 40 -3.05 5.91 14.49
N VAL A 41 -2.98 5.41 13.25
CA VAL A 41 -2.65 6.23 12.06
C VAL A 41 -3.87 6.46 11.20
N GLU A 42 -4.75 5.45 11.12
CA GLU A 42 -5.99 5.48 10.36
C GLU A 42 -7.10 4.83 11.19
N GLN A 43 -8.28 5.44 11.14
CA GLN A 43 -9.51 4.96 11.76
C GLN A 43 -10.66 5.50 10.92
N ASP A 44 -11.50 4.60 10.41
CA ASP A 44 -12.74 4.94 9.72
C ASP A 44 -13.89 4.20 10.39
N GLU A 45 -15.03 4.88 10.52
CA GLU A 45 -16.24 4.37 11.16
C GLU A 45 -17.39 4.34 10.16
N LEU A 46 -18.16 3.26 10.15
CA LEU A 46 -19.32 3.06 9.29
C LEU A 46 -20.49 2.46 10.09
N ASP A 47 -21.59 3.21 10.15
CA ASP A 47 -22.87 2.72 10.65
C ASP A 47 -23.52 1.76 9.63
N VAL A 48 -23.22 0.46 9.73
CA VAL A 48 -23.69 -0.55 8.78
C VAL A 48 -25.23 -0.68 8.83
N ALA A 49 -25.78 -0.78 10.03
CA ALA A 49 -27.21 -0.85 10.32
C ALA A 49 -27.46 -0.51 11.80
N PRO A 50 -28.70 -0.26 12.23
CA PRO A 50 -28.99 -0.09 13.66
C PRO A 50 -28.45 -1.24 14.51
N GLY A 51 -27.57 -0.90 15.46
CA GLY A 51 -26.90 -1.87 16.32
C GLY A 51 -25.71 -2.59 15.69
N MET A 52 -25.19 -2.12 14.55
CA MET A 52 -23.99 -2.63 13.90
C MET A 52 -23.07 -1.48 13.47
N GLU A 53 -21.95 -1.31 14.16
CA GLU A 53 -20.96 -0.27 13.89
C GLU A 53 -19.64 -0.95 13.45
N LEU A 54 -19.18 -0.62 12.25
CA LEU A 54 -17.91 -1.11 11.71
C LEU A 54 -16.83 -0.04 11.91
N GLU A 55 -15.69 -0.46 12.42
CA GLU A 55 -14.49 0.35 12.55
C GLU A 55 -13.33 -0.33 11.82
N THR A 56 -12.71 0.35 10.86
CA THR A 56 -11.47 -0.11 10.22
C THR A 56 -10.30 0.73 10.67
N PHE A 57 -9.14 0.10 10.88
CA PHE A 57 -7.99 0.79 11.46
C PHE A 57 -6.66 0.34 10.88
N ALA A 58 -5.68 1.25 10.97
CA ALA A 58 -4.27 0.93 10.85
C ALA A 58 -3.49 1.61 11.97
N SER A 59 -2.65 0.83 12.64
CA SER A 59 -1.76 1.30 13.69
C SER A 59 -0.32 0.91 13.40
N LEU A 60 0.60 1.77 13.85
CA LEU A 60 2.03 1.53 13.78
C LEU A 60 2.55 1.20 15.17
N GLU A 61 3.25 0.08 15.30
CA GLU A 61 3.90 -0.39 16.52
C GLU A 61 5.41 -0.54 16.29
N ALA A 62 6.18 -0.75 17.36
CA ALA A 62 7.62 -1.01 17.26
C ALA A 62 7.94 -2.22 16.35
N GLU A 63 7.11 -3.26 16.41
CA GLU A 63 7.20 -4.47 15.59
C GLU A 63 6.70 -4.28 14.14
N GLY A 64 6.02 -3.17 13.85
CA GLY A 64 5.52 -2.80 12.52
C GLY A 64 4.01 -2.54 12.47
N TRP A 65 3.48 -2.48 11.25
CA TRP A 65 2.07 -2.16 11.01
C TRP A 65 1.13 -3.28 11.43
N THR A 66 0.04 -2.90 12.08
CA THR A 66 -1.14 -3.72 12.35
C THR A 66 -2.33 -3.02 11.67
N ALA A 67 -3.20 -3.79 11.02
CA ALA A 67 -4.43 -3.27 10.43
C ALA A 67 -5.54 -4.31 10.56
N GLY A 68 -6.79 -3.85 10.59
CA GLY A 68 -7.95 -4.74 10.67
C GLY A 68 -9.28 -4.00 10.73
N SER A 69 -10.32 -4.78 10.98
CA SER A 69 -11.71 -4.34 11.04
C SER A 69 -12.37 -4.91 12.30
N VAL A 70 -13.13 -4.08 13.01
CA VAL A 70 -13.92 -4.46 14.18
C VAL A 70 -15.38 -4.12 13.91
N LEU A 71 -16.26 -5.11 13.95
CA LEU A 71 -17.70 -4.91 13.91
C LEU A 71 -18.24 -5.09 15.33
N THR A 72 -18.75 -4.01 15.91
CA THR A 72 -19.45 -4.01 17.21
C THR A 72 -20.94 -4.16 16.97
N VAL A 73 -21.54 -5.14 17.65
CA VAL A 73 -22.95 -5.49 17.49
C VAL A 73 -23.69 -5.34 18.82
N ASP A 74 -24.68 -4.46 18.87
CA ASP A 74 -25.64 -4.33 19.98
C ASP A 74 -26.75 -5.39 19.82
N VAL A 75 -26.72 -6.39 20.70
CA VAL A 75 -27.69 -7.49 20.72
C VAL A 75 -29.09 -6.99 21.15
N ASP A 76 -29.16 -5.95 21.99
CA ASP A 76 -30.44 -5.38 22.44
C ASP A 76 -31.13 -4.58 21.32
N ALA A 77 -30.42 -4.26 20.23
CA ALA A 77 -30.97 -3.62 19.03
C ALA A 77 -31.75 -4.57 18.11
N GLY A 78 -31.87 -5.85 18.46
CA GLY A 78 -32.66 -6.83 17.70
C GLY A 78 -31.88 -7.56 16.60
N VAL A 79 -30.55 -7.42 16.58
CA VAL A 79 -29.67 -8.17 15.68
C VAL A 79 -29.76 -9.66 15.96
N THR A 80 -29.87 -10.46 14.89
CA THR A 80 -29.86 -11.93 14.99
C THR A 80 -28.64 -12.52 14.28
N PHE A 81 -28.22 -13.70 14.75
CA PHE A 81 -27.08 -14.44 14.20
C PHE A 81 -27.51 -15.79 13.67
N ASP A 82 -26.85 -16.28 12.62
CA ASP A 82 -27.05 -17.64 12.10
C ASP A 82 -25.74 -18.27 11.57
N TYR A 83 -25.77 -19.58 11.42
CA TYR A 83 -24.68 -20.39 10.85
C TYR A 83 -24.74 -20.36 9.32
N GLN A 84 -23.71 -19.79 8.70
CA GLN A 84 -23.60 -19.72 7.25
C GLN A 84 -22.83 -20.93 6.70
N HIS A 85 -23.38 -21.62 5.69
CA HIS A 85 -22.72 -22.71 4.98
C HIS A 85 -23.24 -22.85 3.55
N SER A 86 -22.50 -23.49 2.65
CA SER A 86 -22.80 -23.57 1.21
C SER A 86 -23.95 -24.52 0.81
N GLY A 87 -24.82 -24.90 1.75
CA GLY A 87 -25.85 -25.93 1.57
C GLY A 87 -25.40 -27.35 1.90
N THR A 88 -24.09 -27.65 1.88
CA THR A 88 -23.53 -28.93 2.38
C THR A 88 -22.28 -28.68 3.24
N VAL A 89 -21.90 -29.68 4.04
CA VAL A 89 -20.79 -29.62 5.00
C VAL A 89 -19.42 -29.72 4.33
N THR A 90 -19.33 -30.38 3.17
CA THR A 90 -18.04 -30.64 2.48
C THR A 90 -17.80 -29.74 1.28
N GLU A 91 -18.61 -28.70 1.11
CA GLU A 91 -18.46 -27.70 0.07
C GLU A 91 -18.04 -26.38 0.72
N ARG A 92 -17.31 -25.57 -0.05
CA ARG A 92 -16.80 -24.27 0.40
C ARG A 92 -17.32 -23.18 -0.50
N GLU A 93 -17.61 -22.04 0.10
CA GLU A 93 -17.98 -20.82 -0.60
C GLU A 93 -17.21 -19.63 0.00
N THR A 94 -17.22 -18.50 -0.67
CA THR A 94 -16.70 -17.26 -0.08
C THR A 94 -17.66 -16.75 1.00
N VAL A 95 -17.16 -15.99 1.98
CA VAL A 95 -18.03 -15.38 3.02
C VAL A 95 -19.01 -14.41 2.35
N ARG A 96 -18.54 -13.68 1.33
CA ARG A 96 -19.36 -12.75 0.56
C ARG A 96 -20.49 -13.44 -0.20
N ASP A 97 -20.20 -14.54 -0.90
CA ASP A 97 -21.24 -15.28 -1.64
C ASP A 97 -22.29 -15.85 -0.68
N GLY A 98 -21.86 -16.35 0.48
CA GLY A 98 -22.76 -16.79 1.54
C GLY A 98 -23.63 -15.64 2.06
N ALA A 99 -23.04 -14.47 2.33
CA ALA A 99 -23.75 -13.31 2.87
C ALA A 99 -24.81 -12.80 1.88
N ALA A 100 -24.45 -12.72 0.59
CA ALA A 100 -25.36 -12.34 -0.48
C ALA A 100 -26.50 -13.35 -0.68
N ARG A 101 -26.21 -14.66 -0.58
CA ARG A 101 -27.23 -15.71 -0.68
C ARG A 101 -28.23 -15.64 0.47
N ASP A 102 -27.73 -15.45 1.69
CA ASP A 102 -28.56 -15.46 2.90
C ASP A 102 -29.26 -14.12 3.13
N GLY A 103 -28.81 -13.05 2.46
CA GLY A 103 -29.29 -11.69 2.70
C GLY A 103 -28.78 -11.11 4.03
N ALA A 104 -27.59 -11.53 4.46
CA ALA A 104 -26.99 -11.08 5.71
C ALA A 104 -26.63 -9.60 5.65
N THR A 105 -26.78 -8.87 6.75
CA THR A 105 -26.31 -7.49 6.88
C THR A 105 -24.79 -7.45 7.00
N ALA A 106 -24.20 -8.42 7.72
CA ALA A 106 -22.76 -8.63 7.80
C ALA A 106 -22.43 -10.11 8.01
N ALA A 107 -21.21 -10.51 7.71
CA ALA A 107 -20.72 -11.86 7.97
C ALA A 107 -19.20 -11.89 8.19
N VAL A 108 -18.73 -12.89 8.94
CA VAL A 108 -17.31 -13.22 9.05
C VAL A 108 -17.09 -14.71 8.80
N ASN A 109 -15.88 -15.09 8.40
CA ASN A 109 -15.50 -16.50 8.40
C ASN A 109 -15.55 -17.08 9.83
N ALA A 110 -15.84 -18.38 9.96
CA ALA A 110 -16.00 -19.01 11.27
C ALA A 110 -14.96 -20.10 11.55
N ASP A 111 -15.35 -21.36 11.52
CA ASP A 111 -14.60 -22.45 12.15
C ASP A 111 -13.40 -22.92 11.31
N PHE A 112 -12.45 -23.58 11.97
CA PHE A 112 -11.42 -24.35 11.30
C PHE A 112 -12.05 -25.50 10.52
N PHE A 113 -11.40 -25.93 9.45
CA PHE A 113 -11.89 -27.04 8.64
C PHE A 113 -10.76 -27.96 8.16
N ASP A 114 -11.12 -29.17 7.72
CA ASP A 114 -10.21 -30.20 7.18
C ASP A 114 -9.75 -29.84 5.75
N ILE A 115 -9.00 -28.75 5.68
CA ILE A 115 -8.58 -28.09 4.45
C ILE A 115 -7.71 -28.99 3.57
N ASN A 116 -7.99 -28.96 2.26
CA ASN A 116 -7.37 -29.80 1.22
C ASN A 116 -7.79 -31.28 1.28
N ASN A 117 -8.87 -31.58 2.00
CA ASN A 117 -9.38 -32.94 2.10
C ASN A 117 -10.91 -32.95 2.03
N SER A 118 -11.60 -33.13 3.14
CA SER A 118 -13.08 -33.12 3.15
C SER A 118 -13.68 -31.72 3.12
N ASP A 119 -12.86 -30.71 3.43
CA ASP A 119 -13.27 -29.32 3.61
C ASP A 119 -14.32 -29.09 4.71
N ALA A 120 -14.67 -30.14 5.48
CA ALA A 120 -15.65 -30.05 6.54
C ALA A 120 -15.14 -29.26 7.75
N PRO A 121 -15.99 -28.42 8.40
CA PRO A 121 -15.67 -27.77 9.67
C PRO A 121 -15.25 -28.78 10.74
N LEU A 122 -14.50 -28.35 11.75
CA LEU A 122 -13.99 -29.24 12.79
C LEU A 122 -14.89 -29.24 14.04
N GLY A 123 -15.45 -28.10 14.41
CA GLY A 123 -16.33 -27.84 15.53
C GLY A 123 -17.82 -28.06 15.24
N PRO A 124 -18.70 -27.62 16.15
CA PRO A 124 -20.14 -27.75 15.97
C PRO A 124 -20.67 -26.73 14.95
N GLY A 125 -21.70 -27.13 14.21
CA GLY A 125 -22.50 -26.22 13.38
C GLY A 125 -23.98 -26.40 13.71
N ILE A 126 -24.63 -25.33 14.14
CA ILE A 126 -26.07 -25.30 14.42
C ILE A 126 -26.64 -24.07 13.71
N GLY A 127 -27.63 -24.27 12.84
CA GLY A 127 -28.36 -23.18 12.17
C GLY A 127 -29.81 -23.12 12.62
N ARG A 128 -30.44 -21.94 12.50
CA ARG A 128 -31.83 -21.72 12.95
C ARG A 128 -32.84 -22.58 12.18
N GLU A 129 -32.63 -22.75 10.89
CA GLU A 129 -33.52 -23.56 10.04
C GLU A 129 -33.13 -25.04 10.03
N ASP A 130 -31.84 -25.35 9.87
CA ASP A 130 -31.34 -26.71 9.69
C ASP A 130 -31.10 -27.47 11.01
N GLY A 131 -31.10 -26.77 12.15
CA GLY A 131 -30.81 -27.36 13.46
C GLY A 131 -29.37 -27.86 13.55
N PHE A 132 -29.16 -29.07 14.08
CA PHE A 132 -27.81 -29.60 14.33
C PHE A 132 -27.17 -30.19 13.07
N ILE A 133 -26.57 -29.30 12.26
CA ILE A 133 -25.92 -29.61 10.98
C ILE A 133 -24.74 -30.55 11.16
N LYS A 134 -23.90 -30.31 12.18
CA LYS A 134 -22.66 -31.07 12.38
C LYS A 134 -22.22 -31.12 13.84
N ALA A 135 -21.78 -32.30 14.27
CA ALA A 135 -21.14 -32.49 15.57
C ALA A 135 -19.62 -32.19 15.53
N PRO A 136 -19.05 -31.67 16.64
CA PRO A 136 -17.62 -31.39 16.72
C PRO A 136 -16.78 -32.65 16.76
N VAL A 137 -15.57 -32.55 16.21
CA VAL A 137 -14.52 -33.54 16.49
C VAL A 137 -13.92 -33.29 17.87
N LYS A 138 -13.31 -34.33 18.44
CA LYS A 138 -12.71 -34.27 19.77
C LYS A 138 -11.68 -33.13 19.89
N GLY A 139 -11.85 -32.26 20.88
CA GLY A 139 -11.00 -31.09 21.13
C GLY A 139 -11.43 -29.81 20.40
N ARG A 140 -12.58 -29.84 19.71
CA ARG A 140 -13.16 -28.72 18.95
C ARG A 140 -14.58 -28.40 19.43
N GLU A 141 -14.85 -28.57 20.72
CA GLU A 141 -16.18 -28.43 21.30
C GLU A 141 -16.55 -26.98 21.65
N ASN A 142 -15.60 -26.05 21.63
CA ASN A 142 -15.87 -24.64 21.94
C ASN A 142 -16.61 -23.97 20.77
N ALA A 143 -17.60 -23.14 21.10
CA ALA A 143 -18.41 -22.42 20.13
C ALA A 143 -18.86 -21.06 20.66
N PHE A 144 -19.06 -20.12 19.75
CA PHE A 144 -19.98 -19.00 19.99
C PHE A 144 -21.39 -19.52 19.74
N ALA A 145 -22.29 -19.32 20.70
CA ALA A 145 -23.64 -19.86 20.65
C ALA A 145 -24.68 -18.77 20.96
N VAL A 146 -25.80 -18.85 20.26
CA VAL A 146 -26.96 -17.97 20.41
C VAL A 146 -28.16 -18.81 20.80
N ALA A 147 -28.80 -18.46 21.92
CA ALA A 147 -30.02 -19.09 22.39
C ALA A 147 -31.24 -18.63 21.58
N GLU A 148 -32.34 -19.39 21.64
CA GLU A 148 -33.63 -19.06 21.01
C GLU A 148 -34.24 -17.73 21.49
N ASP A 149 -33.88 -17.28 22.70
CA ASP A 149 -34.30 -15.97 23.22
C ASP A 149 -33.37 -14.81 22.83
N GLY A 150 -32.32 -15.09 22.04
CA GLY A 150 -31.34 -14.12 21.56
C GLY A 150 -30.09 -13.98 22.42
N ALA A 151 -30.04 -14.58 23.61
CA ALA A 151 -28.87 -14.48 24.48
C ALA A 151 -27.63 -15.13 23.84
N VAL A 152 -26.51 -14.42 23.86
CA VAL A 152 -25.20 -14.85 23.33
C VAL A 152 -24.28 -15.29 24.45
N GLN A 153 -23.50 -16.36 24.25
CA GLN A 153 -22.42 -16.76 25.17
C GLN A 153 -21.42 -17.71 24.50
N LEU A 154 -20.23 -17.86 25.07
CA LEU A 154 -19.33 -18.94 24.71
C LEU A 154 -19.78 -20.25 25.37
N ALA A 155 -19.81 -21.32 24.58
CA ALA A 155 -20.35 -22.61 24.97
C ALA A 155 -19.36 -23.74 24.72
N GLN A 156 -19.54 -24.85 25.44
CA GLN A 156 -19.04 -26.14 24.99
C GLN A 156 -20.21 -27.00 24.49
N ILE A 157 -20.17 -27.40 23.23
CA ILE A 157 -21.22 -28.19 22.58
C ILE A 157 -20.67 -29.59 22.31
N PHE A 158 -21.40 -30.60 22.78
CA PHE A 158 -21.10 -32.01 22.55
C PHE A 158 -22.25 -32.67 21.78
N LEU A 159 -22.00 -33.85 21.21
CA LEU A 159 -23.07 -34.69 20.66
C LEU A 159 -23.75 -35.49 21.79
N ASP A 160 -25.08 -35.50 21.80
CA ASP A 160 -25.90 -36.54 22.41
C ASP A 160 -26.73 -37.20 21.32
N GLY A 161 -26.40 -38.44 20.96
CA GLY A 161 -27.04 -39.12 19.84
C GLY A 161 -27.05 -40.63 19.99
N GLU A 162 -28.13 -41.24 19.52
CA GLU A 162 -28.34 -42.68 19.54
C GLU A 162 -29.12 -43.18 18.32
N VAL A 163 -28.99 -44.48 18.06
CA VAL A 163 -29.82 -45.22 17.10
C VAL A 163 -30.53 -46.32 17.86
N ALA A 164 -31.86 -46.22 17.95
CA ALA A 164 -32.71 -47.21 18.57
C ALA A 164 -33.37 -48.09 17.50
N VAL A 165 -33.01 -49.38 17.47
CA VAL A 165 -33.58 -50.36 16.53
C VAL A 165 -34.67 -51.17 17.22
N ASP A 166 -35.86 -51.30 16.62
CA ASP A 166 -36.99 -52.01 17.25
C ASP A 166 -36.64 -53.48 17.54
N GLY A 167 -36.79 -53.89 18.81
CA GLY A 167 -36.39 -55.20 19.31
C GLY A 167 -34.87 -55.47 19.32
N GLY A 168 -34.04 -54.45 19.03
CA GLY A 168 -32.59 -54.50 18.91
C GLY A 168 -31.82 -53.73 20.00
N PRO A 169 -30.52 -53.48 19.79
CA PRO A 169 -29.71 -52.64 20.68
C PRO A 169 -30.01 -51.15 20.48
N VAL A 170 -29.65 -50.35 21.48
CA VAL A 170 -29.47 -48.89 21.34
C VAL A 170 -27.98 -48.66 21.15
N LEU A 171 -27.60 -47.99 20.07
CA LEU A 171 -26.21 -47.71 19.70
C LEU A 171 -25.94 -46.21 19.87
N GLU A 172 -24.86 -45.85 20.56
CA GLU A 172 -24.44 -44.44 20.71
C GLU A 172 -23.82 -43.93 19.40
N LEU A 173 -24.07 -42.67 19.08
CA LEU A 173 -23.46 -41.95 17.96
C LEU A 173 -22.27 -41.12 18.47
N ASP A 174 -21.17 -41.17 17.72
CA ASP A 174 -19.91 -40.48 18.00
C ASP A 174 -19.62 -39.33 17.01
N GLY A 175 -20.49 -39.13 16.02
CA GLY A 175 -20.38 -38.02 15.08
C GLY A 175 -21.61 -37.84 14.22
N VAL A 176 -21.86 -36.59 13.81
CA VAL A 176 -22.87 -36.18 12.83
C VAL A 176 -22.12 -35.42 11.73
N ASN A 177 -22.28 -35.84 10.47
CA ASN A 177 -21.62 -35.24 9.29
C ASN A 177 -20.15 -34.92 9.55
N THR A 178 -19.33 -35.94 9.87
CA THR A 178 -17.95 -35.73 10.33
C THR A 178 -16.90 -36.42 9.46
N HIS A 179 -15.80 -35.71 9.20
CA HIS A 179 -14.68 -36.21 8.41
C HIS A 179 -13.78 -37.19 9.18
N ALA A 180 -13.94 -37.30 10.50
CA ALA A 180 -13.11 -38.18 11.32
C ALA A 180 -13.89 -38.78 12.49
N LEU A 181 -14.13 -40.10 12.42
CA LEU A 181 -14.72 -40.87 13.51
C LEU A 181 -13.66 -41.37 14.49
N PRO A 182 -13.95 -41.32 15.81
CA PRO A 182 -13.08 -41.93 16.80
C PRO A 182 -12.96 -43.44 16.57
N ALA A 183 -11.88 -44.02 17.09
CA ALA A 183 -11.73 -45.47 17.06
C ALA A 183 -12.91 -46.16 17.76
N ASP A 184 -13.42 -47.23 17.16
CA ASP A 184 -14.59 -47.99 17.62
C ASP A 184 -15.96 -47.28 17.51
N GLY A 185 -16.02 -46.06 16.93
CA GLY A 185 -17.24 -45.24 16.92
C GLY A 185 -18.20 -45.46 15.75
N ILE A 186 -19.38 -44.85 15.86
CA ILE A 186 -20.44 -44.81 14.83
C ILE A 186 -20.77 -43.36 14.48
N GLY A 187 -20.73 -43.01 13.20
CA GLY A 187 -21.14 -41.70 12.69
C GLY A 187 -22.48 -41.78 11.97
N VAL A 188 -23.24 -40.69 11.99
CA VAL A 188 -24.40 -40.47 11.13
C VAL A 188 -24.09 -39.44 10.06
N PHE A 189 -24.52 -39.73 8.83
CA PHE A 189 -24.39 -38.88 7.66
C PHE A 189 -25.78 -38.64 7.04
N THR A 190 -26.03 -37.39 6.70
CA THR A 190 -27.31 -36.89 6.17
C THR A 190 -27.10 -36.29 4.78
N ALA A 191 -28.16 -35.79 4.14
CA ALA A 191 -28.06 -35.06 2.89
C ALA A 191 -27.12 -33.84 2.99
N LEU A 192 -27.00 -33.23 4.18
CA LEU A 192 -26.09 -32.12 4.43
C LEU A 192 -24.60 -32.51 4.37
N TRP A 193 -24.22 -33.78 4.27
CA TRP A 193 -22.81 -34.14 4.15
C TRP A 193 -22.19 -33.64 2.85
N GLY A 194 -22.88 -33.78 1.72
CA GLY A 194 -22.34 -33.49 0.39
C GLY A 194 -21.66 -34.68 -0.29
N ASP A 195 -20.97 -34.40 -1.41
CA ASP A 195 -20.44 -35.40 -2.35
C ASP A 195 -19.08 -36.01 -1.94
N TYR A 196 -18.46 -35.51 -0.88
CA TYR A 196 -17.19 -36.05 -0.42
C TYR A 196 -17.35 -37.47 0.15
N THR A 197 -16.38 -38.34 -0.10
CA THR A 197 -16.50 -39.75 0.31
C THR A 197 -16.52 -39.93 1.83
N ARG A 198 -17.49 -40.69 2.34
CA ARG A 198 -17.56 -41.06 3.76
C ARG A 198 -16.48 -42.07 4.18
N ALA A 199 -15.80 -42.69 3.23
CA ALA A 199 -14.78 -43.69 3.51
C ALA A 199 -13.56 -43.11 4.25
N GLU A 200 -13.29 -41.81 4.08
CA GLU A 200 -12.18 -41.15 4.79
C GLU A 200 -12.47 -40.97 6.29
N ALA A 201 -13.76 -40.91 6.68
CA ALA A 201 -14.18 -40.79 8.08
C ALA A 201 -13.70 -41.94 8.98
N VAL A 202 -13.42 -43.11 8.41
CA VAL A 202 -12.93 -44.29 9.15
C VAL A 202 -11.40 -44.44 9.14
N GLY A 203 -10.67 -43.53 8.46
CA GLY A 203 -9.20 -43.44 8.50
C GLY A 203 -8.48 -44.74 8.15
N GLY A 204 -8.94 -45.44 7.10
CA GLY A 204 -8.36 -46.70 6.62
C GLY A 204 -8.52 -47.90 7.58
N ALA A 205 -9.53 -47.88 8.45
CA ALA A 205 -9.82 -49.00 9.34
C ALA A 205 -10.05 -50.31 8.55
N SER A 206 -9.59 -51.44 9.10
CA SER A 206 -9.77 -52.75 8.46
C SER A 206 -11.17 -53.33 8.65
N GLU A 207 -11.95 -52.79 9.57
CA GLU A 207 -13.33 -53.19 9.86
C GLU A 207 -14.20 -51.95 9.78
N THR A 208 -15.08 -51.95 8.77
CA THR A 208 -15.96 -50.85 8.38
C THR A 208 -17.36 -51.39 8.14
N ALA A 209 -18.37 -50.55 8.31
CA ALA A 209 -19.74 -50.89 7.96
C ALA A 209 -20.51 -49.65 7.58
N GLU A 210 -21.45 -49.80 6.64
CA GLU A 210 -22.43 -48.79 6.27
C GLU A 210 -23.85 -49.38 6.44
N VAL A 211 -24.75 -48.58 7.00
CA VAL A 211 -26.17 -48.92 7.14
C VAL A 211 -27.00 -47.78 6.56
N THR A 212 -27.83 -48.11 5.57
CA THR A 212 -28.70 -47.13 4.90
C THR A 212 -30.11 -47.22 5.46
N ILE A 213 -30.61 -46.12 6.00
CA ILE A 213 -31.94 -45.99 6.58
C ILE A 213 -32.75 -45.04 5.69
N VAL A 214 -33.89 -45.50 5.19
CA VAL A 214 -34.81 -44.69 4.38
C VAL A 214 -36.17 -44.67 5.08
N ASP A 215 -36.73 -43.49 5.32
CA ASP A 215 -38.01 -43.32 6.04
C ASP A 215 -38.07 -44.07 7.39
N GLY A 216 -36.96 -44.11 8.13
CA GLY A 216 -36.86 -44.81 9.42
C GLY A 216 -36.78 -46.33 9.34
N VAL A 217 -36.56 -46.91 8.15
CA VAL A 217 -36.40 -48.36 7.94
C VAL A 217 -35.02 -48.66 7.40
N ILE A 218 -34.33 -49.63 8.01
CA ILE A 218 -33.03 -50.11 7.49
C ILE A 218 -33.26 -50.80 6.15
N THR A 219 -32.67 -50.28 5.08
CA THR A 219 -32.81 -50.80 3.71
C THR A 219 -31.59 -51.60 3.26
N ASP A 220 -30.40 -51.26 3.74
CA ASP A 220 -29.16 -51.96 3.43
C ASP A 220 -28.18 -51.96 4.61
N VAL A 221 -27.38 -53.03 4.70
CA VAL A 221 -26.30 -53.23 5.71
C VAL A 221 -25.13 -53.89 4.99
N THR A 222 -23.98 -53.23 4.94
CA THR A 222 -22.81 -53.67 4.16
C THR A 222 -21.50 -53.36 4.89
N ASP A 223 -20.41 -54.05 4.55
CA ASP A 223 -19.05 -53.78 5.04
C ASP A 223 -18.26 -52.80 4.13
N GLU A 224 -18.81 -52.48 2.96
CA GLU A 224 -18.29 -51.47 2.03
C GLU A 224 -18.94 -50.10 2.28
N ILE A 225 -18.16 -49.02 2.29
CA ILE A 225 -18.67 -47.65 2.44
C ILE A 225 -19.07 -47.09 1.07
N GLY A 226 -20.28 -46.54 0.96
CA GLY A 226 -20.80 -45.98 -0.27
C GLY A 226 -20.16 -44.65 -0.63
N GLU A 227 -20.10 -44.36 -1.93
CA GLU A 227 -19.61 -43.07 -2.47
C GLU A 227 -20.75 -42.08 -2.75
N GLU A 228 -21.99 -42.55 -2.90
CA GLU A 228 -23.13 -41.68 -3.21
C GLU A 228 -23.58 -40.87 -1.97
N PRO A 229 -23.90 -39.57 -2.11
CA PRO A 229 -24.42 -38.76 -1.01
C PRO A 229 -25.80 -39.28 -0.54
N PRO A 230 -26.13 -39.19 0.76
CA PRO A 230 -27.48 -39.50 1.23
C PRO A 230 -28.51 -38.53 0.61
N GLY A 231 -29.70 -39.01 0.25
CA GLY A 231 -30.82 -38.15 -0.14
C GLY A 231 -31.59 -37.61 1.08
N ASP A 232 -32.50 -36.66 0.87
CA ASP A 232 -33.23 -35.96 1.95
C ASP A 232 -33.97 -36.90 2.93
N ASP A 233 -34.57 -37.99 2.42
CA ASP A 233 -35.29 -38.99 3.24
C ASP A 233 -34.37 -40.15 3.70
N THR A 234 -33.05 -40.00 3.54
CA THR A 234 -32.04 -41.05 3.78
C THR A 234 -31.04 -40.62 4.83
N VAL A 235 -30.79 -41.52 5.78
CA VAL A 235 -29.73 -41.40 6.77
C VAL A 235 -28.77 -42.58 6.61
N VAL A 236 -27.47 -42.31 6.64
CA VAL A 236 -26.43 -43.33 6.52
C VAL A 236 -25.64 -43.39 7.81
N LEU A 237 -25.55 -44.58 8.42
CA LEU A 237 -24.66 -44.82 9.56
C LEU A 237 -23.36 -45.44 9.07
N VAL A 238 -22.23 -44.91 9.51
CA VAL A 238 -20.89 -45.43 9.20
C VAL A 238 -20.20 -45.84 10.48
N GLY A 239 -19.76 -47.10 10.55
CA GLY A 239 -19.11 -47.67 11.72
C GLY A 239 -17.63 -47.93 11.49
N ARG A 240 -16.82 -47.76 12.54
CA ARG A 240 -15.40 -48.09 12.59
C ARG A 240 -15.13 -49.13 13.67
N GLY A 241 -14.37 -50.19 13.39
CA GLY A 241 -13.95 -51.15 14.42
C GLY A 241 -15.14 -51.82 15.12
N LYS A 242 -15.25 -51.69 16.45
CA LYS A 242 -16.43 -52.23 17.15
C LYS A 242 -17.76 -51.61 16.73
N GLY A 243 -17.78 -50.33 16.37
CA GLY A 243 -18.96 -49.68 15.81
C GLY A 243 -19.41 -50.35 14.51
N ALA A 244 -18.47 -50.69 13.63
CA ALA A 244 -18.74 -51.45 12.41
C ALA A 244 -19.36 -52.82 12.71
N GLN A 245 -18.80 -53.55 13.68
CA GLN A 245 -19.34 -54.85 14.08
C GLN A 245 -20.77 -54.75 14.61
N ALA A 246 -21.08 -53.70 15.38
CA ALA A 246 -22.42 -53.47 15.90
C ALA A 246 -23.43 -53.14 14.79
N LEU A 247 -23.01 -52.38 13.77
CA LEU A 247 -23.84 -52.06 12.61
C LEU A 247 -24.10 -53.29 11.71
N LEU A 248 -23.09 -54.16 11.52
CA LEU A 248 -23.24 -55.40 10.72
C LEU A 248 -24.18 -56.44 11.36
N ASP A 249 -24.45 -56.32 12.66
CA ASP A 249 -25.42 -57.16 13.38
C ASP A 249 -26.89 -56.71 13.16
N LEU A 250 -27.11 -55.58 12.47
CA LEU A 250 -28.45 -55.08 12.14
C LEU A 250 -29.07 -55.81 10.94
N GLU A 251 -30.40 -55.88 10.89
CA GLU A 251 -31.14 -56.59 9.84
C GLU A 251 -31.94 -55.62 8.95
N PRO A 252 -31.79 -55.68 7.61
CA PRO A 252 -32.66 -54.95 6.70
C PRO A 252 -34.15 -55.25 6.92
N GLY A 253 -34.97 -54.20 6.93
CA GLY A 253 -36.41 -54.22 7.18
C GLY A 253 -36.81 -53.97 8.64
N ALA A 254 -35.85 -53.76 9.54
CA ALA A 254 -36.13 -53.31 10.90
C ALA A 254 -36.39 -51.79 10.94
N ASP A 255 -37.29 -51.36 11.81
CA ASP A 255 -37.51 -49.94 12.12
C ASP A 255 -36.34 -49.45 12.98
N ALA A 256 -35.74 -48.32 12.59
CA ALA A 256 -34.65 -47.67 13.28
C ALA A 256 -34.93 -46.17 13.46
N GLU A 257 -34.93 -45.73 14.70
CA GLU A 257 -35.06 -44.32 15.07
C GLU A 257 -33.67 -43.77 15.35
N VAL A 258 -33.23 -42.82 14.52
CA VAL A 258 -31.97 -42.09 14.68
C VAL A 258 -32.30 -40.76 15.35
N SER A 259 -31.70 -40.49 16.50
CA SER A 259 -31.84 -39.23 17.21
C SER A 259 -30.46 -38.66 17.54
N TYR A 260 -30.27 -37.37 17.28
CA TYR A 260 -29.08 -36.64 17.68
C TYR A 260 -29.46 -35.20 18.00
N ALA A 261 -28.80 -34.64 19.01
CA ALA A 261 -29.00 -33.28 19.48
C ALA A 261 -27.70 -32.71 20.05
N PRO A 262 -27.54 -31.38 20.07
CA PRO A 262 -26.45 -30.76 20.79
C PRO A 262 -26.69 -30.93 22.29
N ARG A 263 -25.61 -31.21 23.02
CA ARG A 263 -25.58 -31.23 24.48
C ARG A 263 -24.62 -30.16 24.96
N SER A 264 -25.17 -29.14 25.58
CA SER A 264 -24.44 -27.99 26.12
C SER A 264 -24.97 -27.64 27.51
N ASP A 265 -24.32 -26.70 28.18
CA ASP A 265 -24.82 -26.00 29.35
C ASP A 265 -25.84 -24.90 29.01
N ILE A 266 -25.97 -24.58 27.72
CA ILE A 266 -27.02 -23.74 27.16
C ILE A 266 -28.20 -24.61 26.74
N ASP A 267 -29.38 -24.29 27.27
CA ASP A 267 -30.64 -24.88 26.82
C ASP A 267 -31.14 -24.12 25.58
N GLU A 268 -31.71 -24.81 24.59
CA GLU A 268 -32.37 -24.20 23.41
C GLU A 268 -31.44 -23.29 22.55
N ILE A 269 -30.41 -23.89 21.94
CA ILE A 269 -29.49 -23.21 21.01
C ILE A 269 -30.16 -23.01 19.65
N ALA A 270 -30.26 -21.76 19.19
CA ALA A 270 -30.77 -21.40 17.88
C ALA A 270 -29.68 -21.45 16.80
N ALA A 271 -28.48 -20.94 17.10
CA ALA A 271 -27.34 -20.98 16.20
C ALA A 271 -26.03 -21.16 16.98
N ALA A 272 -25.03 -21.80 16.36
CA ALA A 272 -23.68 -21.88 16.92
C ALA A 272 -22.62 -22.14 15.85
N VAL A 273 -21.47 -21.49 16.01
CA VAL A 273 -20.27 -21.68 15.19
C VAL A 273 -19.09 -22.10 16.05
N GLY A 274 -18.32 -23.08 15.58
CA GLY A 274 -17.12 -23.56 16.25
C GLY A 274 -15.95 -22.56 16.21
N GLY A 275 -15.08 -22.65 17.21
CA GLY A 275 -13.83 -21.88 17.25
C GLY A 275 -12.79 -22.50 18.20
N ASN A 276 -11.55 -22.04 18.11
CA ASN A 276 -10.46 -22.45 18.99
C ASN A 276 -9.21 -21.57 18.82
N PRO A 277 -8.42 -21.31 19.88
CA PRO A 277 -8.73 -21.50 21.31
C PRO A 277 -9.63 -20.38 21.87
N VAL A 278 -10.07 -20.53 23.12
CA VAL A 278 -10.65 -19.41 23.91
C VAL A 278 -9.54 -18.40 24.17
N LEU A 279 -9.79 -17.13 23.90
CA LEU A 279 -8.85 -16.02 24.00
C LEU A 279 -8.98 -15.27 25.32
N VAL A 280 -10.21 -14.99 25.75
CA VAL A 280 -10.52 -14.30 27.01
C VAL A 280 -11.56 -15.13 27.75
N SER A 281 -11.38 -15.30 29.06
CA SER A 281 -12.33 -16.00 29.91
C SER A 281 -12.51 -15.25 31.22
N ASP A 282 -13.76 -14.98 31.60
CA ASP A 282 -14.09 -14.26 32.82
C ASP A 282 -13.35 -12.90 32.96
N GLY A 283 -13.18 -12.19 31.84
CA GLY A 283 -12.48 -10.90 31.74
C GLY A 283 -10.96 -10.98 31.84
N GLU A 284 -10.37 -12.18 31.78
CA GLU A 284 -8.92 -12.38 31.85
C GLU A 284 -8.38 -12.95 30.52
N PRO A 285 -7.45 -12.26 29.83
CA PRO A 285 -6.87 -12.75 28.59
C PRO A 285 -5.92 -13.94 28.82
N GLU A 286 -6.02 -14.95 27.96
CA GLU A 286 -5.18 -16.14 27.98
C GLU A 286 -3.81 -15.89 27.33
N SER A 287 -2.78 -16.59 27.83
CA SER A 287 -1.42 -16.49 27.28
C SER A 287 -1.05 -17.70 26.44
N PHE A 288 -0.52 -17.46 25.24
CA PHE A 288 -0.10 -18.48 24.30
C PHE A 288 1.41 -18.48 24.10
N SER A 289 1.98 -19.66 23.84
CA SER A 289 3.44 -19.82 23.70
C SER A 289 3.98 -19.53 22.30
N ASP A 290 3.10 -19.46 21.30
CA ASP A 290 3.47 -19.17 19.91
C ASP A 290 3.43 -17.66 19.67
N PRO A 291 4.59 -17.00 19.47
CA PRO A 291 4.66 -15.57 19.25
C PRO A 291 4.41 -15.19 17.78
N THR A 292 4.13 -16.16 16.90
CA THR A 292 4.06 -15.90 15.45
C THR A 292 2.79 -15.11 15.10
N PRO A 293 2.93 -13.93 14.47
CA PRO A 293 1.78 -13.16 14.03
C PRO A 293 1.16 -13.76 12.77
N HIS A 294 -0.17 -13.76 12.71
CA HIS A 294 -0.96 -14.20 11.57
C HIS A 294 -2.19 -13.29 11.40
N PRO A 295 -2.83 -13.30 10.21
CA PRO A 295 -4.19 -12.82 10.10
C PRO A 295 -5.10 -13.63 11.04
N ARG A 296 -6.06 -12.97 11.69
CA ARG A 296 -6.91 -13.58 12.71
C ARG A 296 -8.36 -13.16 12.52
N THR A 297 -9.26 -14.04 12.91
CA THR A 297 -10.68 -13.71 13.11
C THR A 297 -11.05 -14.10 14.54
N ALA A 298 -11.82 -13.27 15.24
CA ALA A 298 -12.27 -13.54 16.60
C ALA A 298 -13.67 -13.00 16.85
N VAL A 299 -14.36 -13.62 17.81
CA VAL A 299 -15.64 -13.16 18.34
C VAL A 299 -15.52 -12.99 19.85
N GLY A 300 -15.98 -11.85 20.37
CA GLY A 300 -15.98 -11.49 21.79
C GLY A 300 -17.36 -11.09 22.26
N ILE A 301 -17.62 -11.21 23.56
CA ILE A 301 -18.88 -10.89 24.20
C ILE A 301 -18.58 -10.07 25.45
N SER A 302 -19.31 -8.96 25.63
CA SER A 302 -19.26 -8.11 26.83
C SER A 302 -19.74 -8.84 28.10
N GLU A 303 -19.40 -8.32 29.29
CA GLU A 303 -19.74 -8.95 30.59
C GLU A 303 -21.25 -9.16 30.78
N ASP A 304 -22.08 -8.25 30.27
CA ASP A 304 -23.54 -8.34 30.38
C ASP A 304 -24.22 -8.99 29.17
N GLY A 305 -23.45 -9.33 28.13
CA GLY A 305 -23.92 -9.96 26.90
C GLY A 305 -24.71 -9.03 25.98
N SER A 306 -24.67 -7.71 26.21
CA SER A 306 -25.36 -6.73 25.35
C SER A 306 -24.59 -6.42 24.07
N GLU A 307 -23.27 -6.54 24.08
CA GLU A 307 -22.40 -6.31 22.92
C GLU A 307 -21.63 -7.57 22.50
N VAL A 308 -21.54 -7.77 21.18
CA VAL A 308 -20.67 -8.76 20.53
C VAL A 308 -19.64 -8.02 19.65
N PHE A 309 -18.37 -8.39 19.78
CA PHE A 309 -17.26 -7.82 19.01
C PHE A 309 -16.74 -8.84 18.00
N LEU A 310 -16.73 -8.51 16.72
CA LEU A 310 -16.13 -9.33 15.67
C LEU A 310 -14.88 -8.63 15.18
N ALA A 311 -13.71 -9.23 15.37
CA ALA A 311 -12.44 -8.67 14.92
C ALA A 311 -11.86 -9.50 13.78
N VAL A 312 -11.53 -8.86 12.67
CA VAL A 312 -10.73 -9.44 11.58
C VAL A 312 -9.44 -8.64 11.45
N ILE A 313 -8.32 -9.30 11.74
CA ILE A 313 -6.98 -8.71 11.71
C ILE A 313 -6.28 -9.18 10.44
N ASP A 314 -5.79 -8.24 9.64
CA ASP A 314 -5.01 -8.53 8.45
C ASP A 314 -3.59 -8.99 8.80
N GLY A 315 -2.90 -9.65 7.87
CA GLY A 315 -1.58 -10.18 8.17
C GLY A 315 -0.84 -10.75 6.97
N ARG A 316 0.47 -11.01 7.14
CA ARG A 316 1.39 -11.52 6.09
C ARG A 316 1.53 -10.60 4.87
N GLN A 317 1.25 -9.31 5.06
CA GLN A 317 1.33 -8.30 4.03
C GLN A 317 2.21 -7.15 4.52
N GLY A 318 2.81 -6.39 3.60
CA GLY A 318 3.71 -5.28 3.99
C GLY A 318 3.04 -4.25 4.90
N HIS A 319 1.72 -4.10 4.78
CA HIS A 319 0.92 -3.18 5.57
C HIS A 319 0.29 -3.76 6.84
N ALA A 320 0.40 -5.07 7.07
CA ALA A 320 -0.17 -5.73 8.23
C ALA A 320 0.65 -6.96 8.57
N ARG A 321 1.31 -6.95 9.73
CA ARG A 321 2.08 -8.09 10.25
C ARG A 321 1.14 -9.19 10.77
N GLY A 322 -0.04 -8.81 11.26
CA GLY A 322 -1.00 -9.64 11.96
C GLY A 322 -0.72 -9.75 13.46
N MET A 323 -1.52 -10.57 14.15
CA MET A 323 -1.42 -10.74 15.60
C MET A 323 -1.06 -12.18 15.99
N SER A 324 -0.22 -12.32 17.02
CA SER A 324 -0.12 -13.56 17.78
C SER A 324 -1.42 -13.81 18.56
N LEU A 325 -1.62 -15.02 19.08
CA LEU A 325 -2.84 -15.32 19.83
C LEU A 325 -2.92 -14.54 21.16
N SER A 326 -1.79 -14.30 21.83
CA SER A 326 -1.77 -13.50 23.06
C SER A 326 -2.10 -12.04 22.78
N GLU A 327 -1.50 -11.51 21.71
CA GLU A 327 -1.76 -10.19 21.16
C GLU A 327 -3.22 -9.95 20.77
N LEU A 328 -3.88 -10.97 20.21
CA LEU A 328 -5.31 -10.95 19.90
C LEU A 328 -6.18 -11.06 21.16
N ALA A 329 -5.78 -11.86 22.15
CA ALA A 329 -6.50 -11.97 23.41
C ALA A 329 -6.50 -10.66 24.20
N GLU A 330 -5.35 -9.98 24.26
CA GLU A 330 -5.22 -8.63 24.84
C GLU A 330 -6.08 -7.63 24.07
N PHE A 331 -6.01 -7.63 22.74
CA PHE A 331 -6.84 -6.76 21.90
C PHE A 331 -8.35 -6.96 22.11
N MET A 332 -8.84 -8.21 22.13
CA MET A 332 -10.25 -8.49 22.40
C MET A 332 -10.68 -8.05 23.81
N HIS A 333 -9.79 -8.19 24.80
CA HIS A 333 -10.05 -7.71 26.16
C HIS A 333 -10.14 -6.18 26.21
N GLU A 334 -9.24 -5.48 25.52
CA GLU A 334 -9.22 -4.01 25.42
C GLU A 334 -10.46 -3.46 24.72
N LEU A 335 -10.98 -4.16 23.70
CA LEU A 335 -12.26 -3.85 23.06
C LEU A 335 -13.47 -3.99 24.02
N GLY A 336 -13.30 -4.65 25.17
CA GLY A 336 -14.36 -4.85 26.16
C GLY A 336 -14.92 -6.27 26.22
N ALA A 337 -14.32 -7.23 25.50
CA ALA A 337 -14.74 -8.63 25.60
C ALA A 337 -14.41 -9.20 26.99
N HIS A 338 -15.44 -9.68 27.68
CA HIS A 338 -15.32 -10.47 28.89
C HIS A 338 -15.02 -11.94 28.58
N ASP A 339 -15.59 -12.45 27.48
CA ASP A 339 -15.30 -13.77 26.95
C ASP A 339 -15.04 -13.65 25.44
N ALA A 340 -13.99 -14.30 24.94
CA ALA A 340 -13.65 -14.24 23.51
C ALA A 340 -13.11 -15.57 22.97
N LEU A 341 -13.39 -15.85 21.70
CA LEU A 341 -13.04 -17.08 21.00
C LEU A 341 -12.34 -16.75 19.68
N ASN A 342 -11.19 -17.38 19.45
CA ASN A 342 -10.51 -17.32 18.16
C ASN A 342 -11.25 -18.19 17.14
N LEU A 343 -11.49 -17.65 15.96
CA LEU A 343 -12.05 -18.33 14.79
C LEU A 343 -10.89 -18.70 13.82
N ASP A 344 -11.19 -19.31 12.68
CA ASP A 344 -10.16 -19.63 11.69
C ASP A 344 -9.51 -18.36 11.15
N GLY A 345 -8.20 -18.44 10.87
CA GLY A 345 -7.39 -17.28 10.50
C GLY A 345 -6.60 -17.49 9.22
N GLY A 346 -5.51 -16.72 9.05
CA GLY A 346 -4.72 -16.77 7.83
C GLY A 346 -5.54 -16.30 6.62
N GLY A 347 -5.40 -16.95 5.47
CA GLY A 347 -6.15 -16.56 4.28
C GLY A 347 -7.66 -16.77 4.37
N SER A 348 -8.17 -17.40 5.44
CA SER A 348 -9.61 -17.50 5.69
C SER A 348 -10.19 -16.22 6.30
N SER A 349 -9.37 -15.37 6.94
CA SER A 349 -9.81 -14.15 7.62
C SER A 349 -10.49 -13.18 6.68
N THR A 350 -11.81 -13.06 6.82
CA THR A 350 -12.65 -12.22 5.96
C THR A 350 -13.81 -11.66 6.78
N MET A 351 -14.04 -10.35 6.67
CA MET A 351 -15.26 -9.68 7.11
C MET A 351 -15.95 -9.07 5.89
N VAL A 352 -17.27 -9.24 5.84
CA VAL A 352 -18.13 -8.71 4.80
C VAL A 352 -19.26 -7.92 5.44
N VAL A 353 -19.55 -6.74 4.88
CA VAL A 353 -20.72 -5.94 5.26
C VAL A 353 -21.53 -5.59 4.03
N ARG A 354 -22.85 -5.44 4.19
CA ARG A 354 -23.70 -4.82 3.19
C ARG A 354 -23.45 -3.32 3.22
N ASP A 355 -23.08 -2.74 2.08
CA ASP A 355 -22.79 -1.31 2.03
C ASP A 355 -24.11 -0.49 2.22
N PRO A 356 -24.21 0.39 3.24
CA PRO A 356 -25.45 1.10 3.58
C PRO A 356 -26.07 1.86 2.41
N GLY A 357 -27.37 1.68 2.21
CA GLY A 357 -28.09 2.24 1.07
C GLY A 357 -27.93 1.45 -0.24
N THR A 358 -27.24 0.31 -0.21
CA THR A 358 -27.09 -0.61 -1.35
C THR A 358 -27.53 -2.04 -1.00
N VAL A 359 -27.50 -2.91 -2.01
CA VAL A 359 -27.67 -4.36 -1.89
C VAL A 359 -26.36 -5.13 -2.06
N GLU A 360 -25.24 -4.41 -2.23
CA GLU A 360 -23.93 -4.99 -2.50
C GLU A 360 -23.21 -5.33 -1.19
N HIS A 361 -22.41 -6.39 -1.23
CA HIS A 361 -21.63 -6.89 -0.11
C HIS A 361 -20.15 -6.70 -0.38
N GLU A 362 -19.48 -5.96 0.51
CA GLU A 362 -18.08 -5.60 0.36
C GLU A 362 -17.23 -6.30 1.40
N VAL A 363 -16.06 -6.77 0.97
CA VAL A 363 -15.02 -7.26 1.87
C VAL A 363 -14.29 -6.04 2.44
N VAL A 364 -14.31 -5.88 3.76
CA VAL A 364 -13.81 -4.66 4.42
C VAL A 364 -12.38 -4.77 4.95
N ASN A 365 -11.77 -5.96 4.82
CA ASN A 365 -10.38 -6.22 5.19
C ASN A 365 -9.55 -6.63 3.95
N SER A 366 -8.26 -6.88 4.12
CA SER A 366 -7.35 -7.32 3.04
C SER A 366 -6.98 -8.81 3.16
N PRO A 367 -7.65 -9.73 2.41
CA PRO A 367 -7.37 -11.17 2.49
C PRO A 367 -5.91 -11.54 2.19
N SER A 368 -5.29 -12.32 3.09
CA SER A 368 -3.84 -12.58 3.02
C SER A 368 -3.36 -13.40 1.80
N ASP A 369 -4.28 -14.08 1.12
CA ASP A 369 -3.98 -14.86 -0.10
C ASP A 369 -4.01 -13.99 -1.38
N GLY A 370 -4.27 -12.68 -1.23
CA GLY A 370 -4.44 -11.71 -2.33
C GLY A 370 -5.84 -11.71 -2.95
N ASN A 371 -6.69 -12.66 -2.55
CA ASN A 371 -8.11 -12.74 -2.88
C ASN A 371 -8.85 -13.42 -1.71
N GLU A 372 -10.18 -13.26 -1.65
CA GLU A 372 -11.03 -13.96 -0.69
C GLU A 372 -10.93 -15.48 -0.87
N ARG A 373 -10.77 -16.22 0.23
CA ARG A 373 -10.66 -17.68 0.23
C ARG A 373 -12.03 -18.32 0.35
N LEU A 374 -12.23 -19.43 -0.35
CA LEU A 374 -13.35 -20.34 -0.10
C LEU A 374 -13.21 -21.01 1.29
N VAL A 375 -14.15 -20.75 2.18
CA VAL A 375 -14.21 -21.26 3.56
C VAL A 375 -15.36 -22.26 3.72
N ALA A 376 -15.31 -23.05 4.79
CA ALA A 376 -16.31 -24.10 5.04
C ALA A 376 -17.61 -23.57 5.67
N ASN A 377 -17.52 -22.49 6.44
CA ASN A 377 -18.65 -21.84 7.08
C ASN A 377 -18.33 -20.40 7.52
N GLY A 378 -19.38 -19.69 7.92
CA GLY A 378 -19.30 -18.33 8.45
C GLY A 378 -20.31 -18.10 9.58
N LEU A 379 -20.21 -16.91 10.18
CA LEU A 379 -21.19 -16.37 11.12
C LEU A 379 -21.88 -15.19 10.44
N ALA A 380 -23.16 -15.36 10.11
CA ALA A 380 -23.97 -14.33 9.49
C ALA A 380 -24.76 -13.54 10.54
N MET A 381 -24.90 -12.24 10.31
CA MET A 381 -25.59 -11.29 11.18
C MET A 381 -26.67 -10.55 10.39
N PHE A 382 -27.84 -10.38 10.98
CA PHE A 382 -29.01 -9.78 10.35
C PHE A 382 -29.59 -8.68 11.25
N ALA A 383 -29.66 -7.47 10.73
CA ALA A 383 -30.39 -6.37 11.37
C ALA A 383 -31.92 -6.59 11.27
N GLU A 384 -32.70 -5.82 12.03
CA GLU A 384 -34.16 -5.82 11.87
C GLU A 384 -34.56 -5.32 10.47
N ASP A 385 -35.59 -5.93 9.87
CA ASP A 385 -36.12 -5.51 8.56
C ASP A 385 -36.53 -4.02 8.59
N GLY A 386 -36.04 -3.25 7.63
CA GLY A 386 -36.42 -1.85 7.44
C GLY A 386 -37.87 -1.66 6.95
N SER A 387 -38.39 -0.45 7.09
CA SER A 387 -39.75 -0.13 6.59
C SER A 387 -39.86 -0.08 5.07
N GLY A 388 -38.74 -0.06 4.35
CA GLY A 388 -38.67 0.24 2.92
C GLY A 388 -39.14 1.66 2.59
N THR A 389 -39.17 2.57 3.58
CA THR A 389 -39.57 3.96 3.41
C THR A 389 -38.35 4.85 3.58
N LEU A 390 -38.07 5.68 2.56
CA LEU A 390 -36.96 6.62 2.58
C LEU A 390 -36.96 7.44 3.87
N SER A 391 -35.85 7.38 4.59
CA SER A 391 -35.63 8.05 5.87
C SER A 391 -34.45 9.02 5.82
N ASP A 392 -33.41 8.69 5.04
CA ASP A 392 -32.22 9.51 4.86
C ASP A 392 -31.55 9.28 3.48
N PHE A 393 -30.48 10.04 3.20
CA PHE A 393 -29.56 9.81 2.09
C PHE A 393 -28.13 9.69 2.58
N ARG A 394 -27.42 8.65 2.15
CA ARG A 394 -25.96 8.60 2.24
C ARG A 394 -25.37 9.27 1.01
N MET A 395 -24.56 10.30 1.23
CA MET A 395 -23.96 11.12 0.18
C MET A 395 -22.52 10.64 -0.09
N LEU A 396 -22.21 10.35 -1.35
CA LEU A 396 -20.90 9.87 -1.79
C LEU A 396 -20.36 10.76 -2.91
N ALA A 397 -19.04 10.93 -2.98
CA ALA A 397 -18.35 11.59 -4.09
C ALA A 397 -17.46 10.57 -4.80
N GLU A 398 -17.46 10.56 -6.12
CA GLU A 398 -16.60 9.68 -6.91
C GLU A 398 -15.11 9.94 -6.63
N GLY A 399 -14.35 8.86 -6.42
CA GLY A 399 -12.94 8.90 -6.02
C GLY A 399 -12.71 9.30 -4.58
N ASP A 400 -13.73 9.17 -3.72
CA ASP A 400 -13.70 9.45 -2.28
C ASP A 400 -13.13 10.84 -1.91
N SER A 401 -13.33 11.80 -2.82
CA SER A 401 -12.84 13.17 -2.67
C SER A 401 -13.98 14.15 -2.91
N ASN A 402 -14.24 14.96 -1.90
CA ASN A 402 -15.18 16.07 -1.97
C ASN A 402 -14.54 17.36 -2.54
N ARG A 403 -13.35 17.26 -3.13
CA ARG A 403 -12.61 18.37 -3.72
C ARG A 403 -12.82 18.46 -5.23
N VAL A 404 -12.84 19.69 -5.74
CA VAL A 404 -12.95 19.98 -7.17
C VAL A 404 -12.20 21.27 -7.54
N PHE A 405 -11.69 21.37 -8.77
CA PHE A 405 -11.08 22.59 -9.27
C PHE A 405 -12.11 23.53 -9.91
N PRO A 406 -11.86 24.86 -9.94
CA PRO A 406 -12.71 25.80 -10.66
C PRO A 406 -12.85 25.40 -12.14
N GLY A 407 -14.09 25.29 -12.62
CA GLY A 407 -14.44 24.91 -13.98
C GLY A 407 -14.50 23.41 -14.26
N LEU A 408 -14.07 22.56 -13.32
CA LEU A 408 -14.17 21.10 -13.41
C LEU A 408 -15.35 20.59 -12.58
N SER A 409 -15.65 19.30 -12.73
CA SER A 409 -16.78 18.62 -12.10
C SER A 409 -16.36 17.48 -11.18
N ARG A 410 -17.23 17.21 -10.20
CA ARG A 410 -17.22 16.03 -9.35
C ARG A 410 -18.57 15.36 -9.42
N THR A 411 -18.58 14.08 -9.71
CA THR A 411 -19.78 13.25 -9.66
C THR A 411 -20.07 12.87 -8.21
N VAL A 412 -21.32 13.09 -7.80
CA VAL A 412 -21.81 12.77 -6.45
C VAL A 412 -23.06 11.90 -6.55
N THR A 413 -23.23 11.01 -5.57
CA THR A 413 -24.34 10.06 -5.50
C THR A 413 -25.06 10.21 -4.16
N ALA A 414 -26.39 10.16 -4.19
CA ALA A 414 -27.26 10.14 -3.02
C ALA A 414 -27.98 8.78 -2.96
N LEU A 415 -27.49 7.88 -2.11
CA LEU A 415 -28.08 6.57 -1.87
C LEU A 415 -29.22 6.71 -0.87
N GLY A 416 -30.46 6.41 -1.29
CA GLY A 416 -31.62 6.46 -0.42
C GLY A 416 -31.64 5.29 0.56
N LEU A 417 -31.89 5.57 1.84
CA LEU A 417 -31.92 4.54 2.89
C LEU A 417 -33.11 4.70 3.84
N ASP A 418 -33.64 3.57 4.32
CA ASP A 418 -34.64 3.56 5.39
C ASP A 418 -34.00 3.50 6.79
N GLU A 419 -34.82 3.37 7.85
CA GLU A 419 -34.32 3.39 9.21
C GLU A 419 -33.42 2.20 9.59
N ALA A 420 -33.39 1.13 8.77
CA ALA A 420 -32.50 -0.02 8.93
C ALA A 420 -31.27 0.06 8.00
N HIS A 421 -31.09 1.20 7.33
CA HIS A 421 -30.06 1.42 6.30
C HIS A 421 -30.20 0.48 5.09
N ASP A 422 -31.40 -0.08 4.88
CA ASP A 422 -31.73 -0.83 3.67
C ASP A 422 -31.89 0.13 2.49
N ALA A 423 -31.50 -0.33 1.29
CA ALA A 423 -31.59 0.46 0.07
C ALA A 423 -33.04 0.81 -0.27
N VAL A 424 -33.30 2.10 -0.55
CA VAL A 424 -34.60 2.60 -0.98
C VAL A 424 -34.46 3.38 -2.29
N ASP A 425 -35.24 2.98 -3.30
CA ASP A 425 -35.37 3.74 -4.54
C ASP A 425 -35.87 5.17 -4.26
N ALA A 426 -35.07 6.17 -4.63
CA ALA A 426 -35.38 7.59 -4.45
C ALA A 426 -35.11 8.39 -5.74
N ASP A 427 -35.79 9.53 -5.90
CA ASP A 427 -35.61 10.45 -7.04
C ASP A 427 -35.36 11.88 -6.52
N PRO A 428 -34.19 12.14 -5.92
CA PRO A 428 -33.93 13.41 -5.27
C PRO A 428 -33.80 14.57 -6.25
N ALA A 429 -34.21 15.75 -5.80
CA ALA A 429 -33.89 17.02 -6.43
C ALA A 429 -32.61 17.60 -5.83
N TRP A 430 -31.69 18.02 -6.69
CA TRP A 430 -30.39 18.56 -6.30
C TRP A 430 -30.37 20.09 -6.23
N SER A 431 -29.67 20.65 -5.24
CA SER A 431 -29.45 22.10 -5.10
C SER A 431 -28.21 22.43 -4.27
N ALA A 432 -27.56 23.57 -4.54
CA ALA A 432 -26.54 24.13 -3.65
C ALA A 432 -27.20 24.87 -2.46
N THR A 433 -26.59 24.82 -1.27
CA THR A 433 -27.12 25.52 -0.09
C THR A 433 -26.84 27.02 -0.12
N GLY A 434 -27.71 27.82 0.52
CA GLY A 434 -27.45 29.23 0.88
C GLY A 434 -26.67 30.08 -0.13
N ASP A 435 -25.50 30.56 0.30
CA ASP A 435 -24.56 31.38 -0.50
C ASP A 435 -23.57 30.51 -1.31
N SER A 436 -23.63 29.17 -1.21
CA SER A 436 -22.75 28.24 -1.96
C SER A 436 -22.97 28.28 -3.47
N GLY A 437 -24.05 28.89 -3.95
CA GLY A 437 -24.29 29.10 -5.40
C GLY A 437 -23.28 30.04 -6.08
N ASP A 438 -22.44 30.74 -5.31
CA ASP A 438 -21.29 31.50 -5.84
C ASP A 438 -20.00 30.64 -5.91
N VAL A 439 -19.98 29.47 -5.25
CA VAL A 439 -18.82 28.56 -5.10
C VAL A 439 -18.99 27.30 -5.94
N VAL A 440 -20.18 26.69 -5.93
CA VAL A 440 -20.51 25.46 -6.67
C VAL A 440 -21.82 25.59 -7.45
N GLU A 441 -21.89 24.93 -8.60
CA GLU A 441 -23.13 24.66 -9.34
C GLU A 441 -23.40 23.16 -9.34
N VAL A 442 -24.65 22.74 -9.13
CA VAL A 442 -25.01 21.31 -9.17
C VAL A 442 -26.10 21.07 -10.20
N THR A 443 -25.89 20.06 -11.03
CA THR A 443 -26.86 19.58 -12.02
C THR A 443 -26.92 18.05 -11.95
N GLY A 444 -28.09 17.50 -11.64
CA GLY A 444 -28.29 16.05 -11.58
C GLY A 444 -29.73 15.65 -11.84
N ASP A 445 -29.93 14.38 -12.16
CA ASP A 445 -31.22 13.72 -12.22
C ASP A 445 -31.18 12.36 -11.51
N GLY A 446 -32.20 12.08 -10.70
CA GLY A 446 -32.21 10.89 -9.86
C GLY A 446 -31.09 10.88 -8.82
N ALA A 447 -30.54 9.69 -8.54
CA ALA A 447 -29.60 9.45 -7.46
C ALA A 447 -28.20 10.04 -7.70
N THR A 448 -27.87 10.55 -8.89
CA THR A 448 -26.55 11.10 -9.19
C THR A 448 -26.61 12.55 -9.66
N ALA A 449 -25.56 13.32 -9.38
CA ALA A 449 -25.40 14.68 -9.84
C ALA A 449 -23.94 15.00 -10.17
N SER A 450 -23.75 15.98 -11.05
CA SER A 450 -22.46 16.59 -11.32
C SER A 450 -22.40 17.93 -10.59
N VAL A 451 -21.36 18.11 -9.78
CA VAL A 451 -21.05 19.35 -9.04
C VAL A 451 -19.88 20.04 -9.71
N THR A 452 -20.10 21.21 -10.28
CA THR A 452 -19.06 22.02 -10.93
C THR A 452 -18.53 23.08 -9.96
N GLY A 453 -17.21 23.15 -9.81
CA GLY A 453 -16.54 24.23 -9.07
C GLY A 453 -16.63 25.56 -9.82
N LEU A 454 -17.01 26.65 -9.16
CA LEU A 454 -17.12 27.98 -9.77
C LEU A 454 -16.03 28.94 -9.31
N ALA A 455 -15.74 28.95 -8.01
CA ALA A 455 -14.74 29.81 -7.39
C ALA A 455 -14.17 29.12 -6.14
N PRO A 456 -12.89 29.37 -5.79
CA PRO A 456 -12.27 28.74 -4.62
C PRO A 456 -13.02 29.01 -3.31
N GLY A 457 -13.13 28.00 -2.46
CA GLY A 457 -13.78 28.06 -1.15
C GLY A 457 -14.70 26.88 -0.85
N GLU A 458 -15.37 26.94 0.29
CA GLU A 458 -16.29 25.89 0.76
C GLU A 458 -17.72 26.09 0.25
N GLY A 459 -18.32 25.03 -0.29
CA GLY A 459 -19.71 24.95 -0.70
C GLY A 459 -20.38 23.68 -0.18
N ALA A 460 -21.70 23.57 -0.29
CA ALA A 460 -22.40 22.32 0.01
C ALA A 460 -23.52 22.06 -0.99
N VAL A 461 -23.75 20.79 -1.30
CA VAL A 461 -24.81 20.30 -2.18
C VAL A 461 -25.79 19.43 -1.41
N VAL A 462 -27.07 19.54 -1.75
CA VAL A 462 -28.17 18.84 -1.10
C VAL A 462 -28.96 18.03 -2.10
N ALA A 463 -29.18 16.76 -1.78
CA ALA A 463 -30.15 15.88 -2.42
C ALA A 463 -31.43 15.85 -1.57
N ALA A 464 -32.60 16.09 -2.16
CA ALA A 464 -33.86 16.15 -1.42
C ALA A 464 -35.01 15.43 -2.12
N ASP A 465 -35.67 14.50 -1.42
CA ASP A 465 -36.94 13.89 -1.85
C ASP A 465 -38.01 14.10 -0.77
N GLY A 466 -38.99 14.95 -1.09
CA GLY A 466 -40.01 15.39 -0.14
C GLY A 466 -39.42 16.18 1.05
N ASP A 467 -39.51 15.61 2.24
CA ASP A 467 -38.99 16.21 3.48
C ASP A 467 -37.61 15.66 3.88
N VAL A 468 -37.16 14.55 3.27
CA VAL A 468 -35.86 13.90 3.50
C VAL A 468 -34.77 14.61 2.71
N ARG A 469 -33.60 14.81 3.31
CA ARG A 469 -32.47 15.52 2.71
C ARG A 469 -31.14 14.93 3.16
N GLY A 470 -30.23 14.71 2.22
CA GLY A 470 -28.80 14.51 2.48
C GLY A 470 -27.99 15.71 2.02
N GLU A 471 -26.88 16.01 2.69
CA GLU A 471 -26.00 17.13 2.42
C GLU A 471 -24.55 16.64 2.32
N LEU A 472 -23.79 17.20 1.38
CA LEU A 472 -22.37 16.94 1.19
C LEU A 472 -21.62 18.25 1.03
N ASP A 473 -20.64 18.48 1.89
CA ASP A 473 -19.70 19.60 1.78
C ASP A 473 -18.72 19.35 0.64
N ILE A 474 -18.43 20.38 -0.15
CA ILE A 474 -17.55 20.37 -1.32
C ILE A 474 -16.55 21.51 -1.19
N THR A 475 -15.27 21.19 -1.29
CA THR A 475 -14.19 22.18 -1.29
C THR A 475 -13.76 22.47 -2.72
N VAL A 476 -13.89 23.73 -3.15
CA VAL A 476 -13.35 24.18 -4.44
C VAL A 476 -11.94 24.70 -4.23
N LEU A 477 -10.96 24.03 -4.84
CA LEU A 477 -9.54 24.38 -4.75
C LEU A 477 -9.19 25.65 -5.54
N ASP A 478 -7.92 26.06 -5.51
CA ASP A 478 -7.41 27.12 -6.39
C ASP A 478 -7.29 26.65 -7.85
N GLU A 479 -6.81 27.52 -8.74
CA GLU A 479 -6.68 27.18 -10.17
C GLU A 479 -5.78 25.94 -10.39
N LEU A 480 -6.26 25.01 -11.22
CA LEU A 480 -5.50 23.83 -11.62
C LEU A 480 -4.17 24.24 -12.26
N ALA A 481 -3.07 23.81 -11.65
CA ALA A 481 -1.72 24.16 -12.07
C ALA A 481 -1.04 23.04 -12.86
N TRP A 482 -1.27 21.76 -12.49
CA TRP A 482 -0.83 20.60 -13.28
C TRP A 482 -1.69 19.36 -12.99
N VAL A 483 -1.49 18.31 -13.79
CA VAL A 483 -2.10 16.99 -13.63
C VAL A 483 -1.03 15.91 -13.74
N ASP A 484 -1.10 14.91 -12.86
CA ASP A 484 -0.27 13.71 -12.94
C ASP A 484 -1.16 12.48 -13.16
N PRO A 485 -0.77 11.56 -14.06
CA PRO A 485 -1.40 10.26 -14.14
C PRO A 485 -0.85 9.34 -13.05
N ASN A 486 -1.66 8.39 -12.59
CA ASN A 486 -1.24 7.34 -11.66
C ASN A 486 -0.10 6.47 -12.20
N THR A 487 0.07 6.40 -13.52
CA THR A 487 1.19 5.75 -14.19
C THR A 487 1.58 6.47 -15.49
N THR A 488 2.87 6.47 -15.82
CA THR A 488 3.36 6.96 -17.13
C THR A 488 3.30 5.89 -18.23
N GLN A 489 3.07 4.62 -17.87
CA GLN A 489 2.95 3.51 -18.81
C GLN A 489 1.93 2.46 -18.35
N VAL A 490 1.09 2.00 -19.28
CA VAL A 490 0.22 0.84 -19.11
C VAL A 490 0.63 -0.25 -20.11
N ALA A 491 1.07 -1.40 -19.60
CA ALA A 491 1.41 -2.56 -20.41
C ALA A 491 0.31 -3.64 -20.29
N LEU A 492 -0.35 -3.93 -21.40
CA LEU A 492 -1.42 -4.91 -21.51
C LEU A 492 -0.89 -6.14 -22.25
N ALA A 493 -1.01 -7.32 -21.63
CA ALA A 493 -0.42 -8.55 -22.16
C ALA A 493 -1.07 -9.00 -23.47
N ASP A 494 -2.38 -8.77 -23.60
CA ASP A 494 -3.19 -9.17 -24.76
C ASP A 494 -4.50 -8.34 -24.84
N ALA A 495 -5.40 -8.73 -25.73
CA ALA A 495 -6.67 -8.04 -25.96
C ALA A 495 -7.75 -8.31 -24.89
N ASP A 496 -7.56 -9.31 -24.03
CA ASP A 496 -8.48 -9.61 -22.92
C ASP A 496 -8.01 -8.95 -21.61
N SER A 497 -6.81 -8.37 -21.62
CA SER A 497 -6.23 -7.62 -20.50
C SER A 497 -6.89 -6.24 -20.37
N THR A 498 -7.07 -5.77 -19.14
CA THR A 498 -7.55 -4.42 -18.83
C THR A 498 -6.49 -3.65 -18.08
N GLY A 499 -6.47 -2.33 -18.29
CA GLY A 499 -5.63 -1.40 -17.52
C GLY A 499 -6.47 -0.28 -16.93
N ARG A 500 -5.89 0.53 -16.06
CA ARG A 500 -6.57 1.67 -15.46
C ARG A 500 -5.69 2.91 -15.48
N ILE A 501 -6.28 4.04 -15.85
CA ILE A 501 -5.63 5.35 -15.76
C ILE A 501 -6.52 6.25 -14.90
N GLU A 502 -5.90 6.86 -13.90
CA GLU A 502 -6.50 7.93 -13.10
C GLU A 502 -5.62 9.17 -13.19
N LEU A 503 -6.25 10.34 -13.12
CA LEU A 503 -5.57 11.62 -13.09
C LEU A 503 -5.79 12.28 -11.74
N THR A 504 -4.72 12.80 -11.16
CA THR A 504 -4.78 13.69 -10.00
C THR A 504 -4.38 15.08 -10.46
N GLY A 505 -5.26 16.06 -10.25
CA GLY A 505 -4.96 17.47 -10.46
C GLY A 505 -4.39 18.09 -9.20
N TYR A 506 -3.59 19.13 -9.37
CA TYR A 506 -2.99 19.90 -8.28
C TYR A 506 -3.11 21.39 -8.55
N ASP A 507 -3.39 22.17 -7.52
CA ASP A 507 -3.20 23.62 -7.56
C ASP A 507 -1.73 23.99 -7.27
N ALA A 508 -1.37 25.26 -7.42
CA ALA A 508 -0.02 25.75 -7.15
C ALA A 508 0.41 25.60 -5.68
N ALA A 509 -0.53 25.35 -4.76
CA ALA A 509 -0.26 25.07 -3.36
C ALA A 509 0.02 23.57 -3.10
N GLY A 510 -0.20 22.69 -4.08
CA GLY A 510 -0.07 21.25 -3.97
C GLY A 510 -1.32 20.57 -3.37
N TYR A 511 -2.44 21.29 -3.20
CA TYR A 511 -3.70 20.62 -2.89
C TYR A 511 -4.16 19.83 -4.10
N ARG A 512 -4.58 18.60 -3.85
CA ARG A 512 -4.95 17.65 -4.89
C ARG A 512 -6.44 17.34 -4.88
N ALA A 513 -6.93 16.98 -6.06
CA ALA A 513 -8.19 16.29 -6.23
C ALA A 513 -8.10 15.33 -7.43
N PRO A 514 -8.78 14.17 -7.41
CA PRO A 514 -8.92 13.34 -8.60
C PRO A 514 -9.60 14.13 -9.73
N ILE A 515 -9.41 13.76 -10.99
CA ILE A 515 -10.09 14.39 -12.12
C ILE A 515 -11.13 13.44 -12.69
N ASP A 516 -12.41 13.84 -12.66
CA ASP A 516 -13.48 13.03 -13.23
C ASP A 516 -13.27 12.81 -14.74
N PRO A 517 -13.55 11.61 -15.27
CA PRO A 517 -13.46 11.30 -16.70
C PRO A 517 -14.23 12.26 -17.61
N ALA A 518 -15.29 12.89 -17.09
CA ALA A 518 -16.11 13.86 -17.81
C ALA A 518 -15.36 15.15 -18.18
N ASP A 519 -14.29 15.47 -17.46
CA ASP A 519 -13.48 16.69 -17.64
C ASP A 519 -12.19 16.45 -18.44
N VAL A 520 -11.97 15.22 -18.94
CA VAL A 520 -10.75 14.83 -19.65
C VAL A 520 -11.01 14.70 -21.15
N GLU A 521 -10.27 15.46 -21.96
CA GLU A 521 -10.17 15.25 -23.39
C GLU A 521 -9.01 14.29 -23.71
N VAL A 522 -9.32 13.17 -24.37
CA VAL A 522 -8.32 12.13 -24.71
C VAL A 522 -7.95 12.19 -26.19
N ASP A 523 -6.67 12.39 -26.48
CA ASP A 523 -6.06 12.27 -27.81
C ASP A 523 -5.13 11.03 -27.87
N GLY A 524 -4.92 10.46 -29.06
CA GLY A 524 -3.91 9.40 -29.27
C GLY A 524 -4.39 7.95 -29.12
N ALA A 525 -5.67 7.70 -28.82
CA ALA A 525 -6.22 6.34 -28.68
C ALA A 525 -6.35 5.54 -30.00
N ASP A 526 -6.23 6.21 -31.15
CA ASP A 526 -6.55 5.79 -32.53
C ASP A 526 -6.47 4.27 -32.85
N GLY A 527 -7.50 3.52 -32.46
CA GLY A 527 -7.71 2.10 -32.82
C GLY A 527 -6.77 1.10 -32.13
N ILE A 528 -6.13 1.51 -31.03
CA ILE A 528 -5.31 0.64 -30.17
C ILE A 528 -6.04 0.31 -28.88
N VAL A 529 -6.62 1.32 -28.21
CA VAL A 529 -7.32 1.18 -26.92
C VAL A 529 -8.56 2.07 -26.90
N GLU A 530 -9.60 1.64 -26.19
CA GLU A 530 -10.77 2.44 -25.82
C GLU A 530 -10.69 2.77 -24.32
N LEU A 531 -10.95 4.03 -23.97
CA LEU A 531 -11.00 4.48 -22.58
C LEU A 531 -12.47 4.58 -22.17
N VAL A 532 -12.88 3.74 -21.22
CA VAL A 532 -14.24 3.69 -20.68
C VAL A 532 -14.22 4.31 -19.28
N PRO A 533 -15.03 5.34 -19.00
CA PRO A 533 -15.15 5.88 -17.64
C PRO A 533 -15.48 4.78 -16.62
N ASP A 534 -14.73 4.73 -15.54
CA ASP A 534 -14.82 3.75 -14.46
C ASP A 534 -14.45 4.40 -13.11
N GLY A 535 -15.48 4.77 -12.35
CA GLY A 535 -15.36 5.62 -11.16
C GLY A 535 -14.71 6.98 -11.49
N ALA A 536 -13.73 7.37 -10.69
CA ALA A 536 -12.90 8.58 -10.91
C ALA A 536 -11.82 8.44 -12.00
N GLY A 537 -11.82 7.37 -12.80
CA GLY A 537 -10.79 7.10 -13.80
C GLY A 537 -11.31 6.46 -15.09
N PHE A 538 -10.38 5.90 -15.86
CA PHE A 538 -10.67 5.18 -17.10
C PHE A 538 -10.19 3.74 -17.01
N ALA A 539 -11.09 2.80 -17.33
CA ALA A 539 -10.70 1.46 -17.74
C ALA A 539 -10.21 1.48 -19.19
N LEU A 540 -9.08 0.83 -19.45
CA LEU A 540 -8.47 0.71 -20.77
C LEU A 540 -8.84 -0.65 -21.35
N GLU A 541 -9.63 -0.63 -22.42
CA GLU A 541 -10.04 -1.81 -23.17
C GLU A 541 -9.26 -1.89 -24.50
N PRO A 542 -8.38 -2.88 -24.69
CA PRO A 542 -7.73 -3.11 -25.97
C PRO A 542 -8.71 -3.23 -27.14
N THR A 543 -8.42 -2.54 -28.24
CA THR A 543 -9.16 -2.69 -29.51
C THR A 543 -8.33 -3.39 -30.60
N ALA A 544 -7.09 -3.77 -30.28
CA ALA A 544 -6.15 -4.48 -31.14
C ALA A 544 -5.41 -5.59 -30.36
N ASP A 545 -5.03 -6.68 -31.04
CA ASP A 545 -4.26 -7.78 -30.44
C ASP A 545 -2.79 -7.41 -30.14
N ASN A 546 -2.29 -6.36 -30.79
CA ASN A 546 -0.97 -5.78 -30.55
C ASN A 546 -0.90 -4.33 -30.99
N GLY A 547 -0.04 -3.55 -30.34
CA GLY A 547 0.27 -2.19 -30.74
C GLY A 547 0.84 -1.34 -29.61
N SER A 548 1.24 -0.13 -29.94
CA SER A 548 1.62 0.88 -28.95
C SER A 548 1.06 2.24 -29.35
N THR A 549 0.74 3.05 -28.36
CA THR A 549 0.37 4.46 -28.55
C THR A 549 0.76 5.29 -27.34
N VAL A 550 0.76 6.61 -27.49
CA VAL A 550 0.85 7.56 -26.38
C VAL A 550 -0.48 8.30 -26.31
N LEU A 551 -1.14 8.21 -25.17
CA LEU A 551 -2.35 8.95 -24.87
C LEU A 551 -1.96 10.33 -24.34
N THR A 552 -2.57 11.38 -24.86
CA THR A 552 -2.50 12.72 -24.27
C THR A 552 -3.85 13.00 -23.59
N LEU A 553 -3.82 13.16 -22.27
CA LEU A 553 -4.97 13.38 -21.42
C LEU A 553 -5.00 14.87 -21.03
N ARG A 554 -5.94 15.64 -21.59
CA ARG A 554 -6.02 17.09 -21.39
C ARG A 554 -7.14 17.44 -20.41
N VAL A 555 -6.84 18.34 -19.47
CA VAL A 555 -7.78 18.85 -18.47
C VAL A 555 -7.65 20.37 -18.48
N GLY A 556 -8.64 21.05 -19.04
CA GLY A 556 -8.54 22.50 -19.28
C GLY A 556 -7.32 22.87 -20.13
N ASP A 557 -6.39 23.64 -19.56
CA ASP A 557 -5.16 24.11 -20.23
C ASP A 557 -3.91 23.24 -19.93
N VAL A 558 -4.03 22.23 -19.07
CA VAL A 558 -2.93 21.32 -18.70
C VAL A 558 -3.13 19.92 -19.29
N SER A 559 -2.06 19.13 -19.37
CA SER A 559 -2.12 17.78 -19.93
C SER A 559 -1.05 16.85 -19.38
N ALA A 560 -1.40 15.57 -19.28
CA ALA A 560 -0.47 14.48 -19.01
C ALA A 560 -0.39 13.52 -20.21
N GLU A 561 0.70 12.76 -20.29
CA GLU A 561 0.90 11.74 -21.31
C GLU A 561 1.12 10.37 -20.67
N VAL A 562 0.49 9.33 -21.24
CA VAL A 562 0.63 7.93 -20.80
C VAL A 562 0.92 7.04 -22.00
N ALA A 563 2.02 6.29 -21.94
CA ALA A 563 2.33 5.29 -22.95
C ALA A 563 1.49 4.02 -22.73
N VAL A 564 0.87 3.49 -23.78
CA VAL A 564 0.12 2.23 -23.73
C VAL A 564 0.71 1.25 -24.72
N THR A 565 0.99 0.03 -24.26
CA THR A 565 1.45 -1.08 -25.12
C THR A 565 0.53 -2.28 -24.94
N ILE A 566 0.16 -2.93 -26.04
CA ILE A 566 -0.71 -4.11 -26.07
C ILE A 566 0.00 -5.24 -26.79
N GLY A 567 -0.11 -6.45 -26.24
CA GLY A 567 0.48 -7.65 -26.81
C GLY A 567 1.97 -7.74 -26.49
N LEU A 568 2.47 -8.97 -26.41
CA LEU A 568 3.91 -9.24 -26.33
C LEU A 568 4.40 -9.91 -27.61
N THR A 569 5.58 -9.52 -28.09
CA THR A 569 6.27 -10.19 -29.19
C THR A 569 7.37 -11.09 -28.64
N GLU A 570 7.39 -12.36 -29.05
CA GLU A 570 8.45 -13.29 -28.67
C GLU A 570 9.70 -13.10 -29.56
N GLU A 571 10.84 -12.80 -28.94
CA GLU A 571 12.14 -12.66 -29.59
C GLU A 571 13.15 -13.69 -29.04
N PRO A 572 13.98 -14.33 -29.89
CA PRO A 572 14.96 -15.31 -29.43
C PRO A 572 16.15 -14.66 -28.73
N VAL A 573 16.58 -15.24 -27.60
CA VAL A 573 17.78 -14.86 -26.83
C VAL A 573 18.90 -15.88 -27.01
N ALA A 574 18.59 -17.18 -26.85
CA ALA A 574 19.58 -18.25 -26.98
C ALA A 574 18.97 -19.52 -27.57
N GLU A 575 19.30 -19.83 -28.82
CA GLU A 575 18.90 -21.06 -29.52
C GLU A 575 19.89 -22.24 -29.28
N PHE A 576 20.95 -22.01 -28.49
CA PHE A 576 21.98 -22.99 -28.12
C PHE A 576 22.75 -23.62 -29.31
N GLU A 577 22.92 -22.91 -30.42
CA GLU A 577 23.81 -23.35 -31.52
C GLU A 577 25.27 -23.53 -31.07
N ASP A 578 25.65 -22.89 -29.96
CA ASP A 578 26.95 -22.88 -29.30
C ASP A 578 26.99 -23.77 -28.04
N ALA A 579 26.10 -24.76 -27.93
CA ALA A 579 25.97 -25.63 -26.75
C ALA A 579 27.28 -26.27 -26.25
N ASP A 580 28.27 -26.47 -27.13
CA ASP A 580 29.61 -26.99 -26.80
C ASP A 580 30.45 -26.01 -25.93
N ASP A 581 30.16 -24.70 -26.00
CA ASP A 581 30.90 -23.64 -25.33
C ASP A 581 30.24 -23.18 -24.02
N TRP A 582 29.02 -23.66 -23.71
CA TRP A 582 28.36 -23.41 -22.44
C TRP A 582 29.10 -24.07 -21.28
N THR A 583 29.14 -23.37 -20.14
CA THR A 583 29.89 -23.83 -18.96
C THR A 583 28.97 -24.14 -17.81
N ILE A 584 29.43 -24.98 -16.89
CA ILE A 584 28.70 -25.35 -15.68
C ILE A 584 29.51 -25.03 -14.43
N SER A 585 28.80 -24.56 -13.41
CA SER A 585 29.33 -24.40 -12.05
C SER A 585 28.33 -24.90 -11.01
N PHE A 586 28.80 -25.13 -9.78
CA PHE A 586 27.99 -25.77 -8.75
C PHE A 586 28.09 -25.07 -7.40
N ALA A 587 27.00 -25.10 -6.64
CA ALA A 587 27.00 -24.86 -5.21
C ALA A 587 26.71 -26.18 -4.48
N ARG A 588 27.72 -26.75 -3.82
CA ARG A 588 27.61 -27.98 -3.00
C ARG A 588 27.03 -29.19 -3.76
N ALA A 589 27.25 -29.22 -5.07
CA ALA A 589 26.88 -30.28 -6.00
C ALA A 589 28.07 -30.55 -6.94
N ASP A 590 27.95 -31.57 -7.81
CA ASP A 590 28.91 -31.91 -8.86
C ASP A 590 28.16 -32.46 -10.08
N GLY A 591 28.78 -32.50 -11.26
CA GLY A 591 28.14 -32.95 -12.50
C GLY A 591 28.82 -32.44 -13.77
N GLU A 592 28.14 -32.58 -14.91
CA GLU A 592 28.66 -32.23 -16.24
C GLU A 592 27.57 -31.56 -17.10
N ILE A 593 28.00 -30.71 -18.05
CA ILE A 593 27.15 -30.13 -19.10
C ILE A 593 27.63 -30.61 -20.47
N GLU A 594 26.70 -30.96 -21.36
CA GLU A 594 27.00 -31.39 -22.73
C GLU A 594 25.86 -31.00 -23.70
N PRO A 595 26.12 -30.88 -25.01
CA PRO A 595 25.08 -30.66 -26.00
C PRO A 595 24.03 -31.78 -26.02
N THR A 596 22.79 -31.43 -26.33
CA THR A 596 21.68 -32.37 -26.48
C THR A 596 20.66 -31.90 -27.52
N ASP A 597 19.74 -32.79 -27.90
CA ASP A 597 18.62 -32.44 -28.78
C ASP A 597 17.49 -31.81 -27.95
N GLY A 598 17.10 -30.60 -28.32
CA GLY A 598 15.94 -29.87 -27.84
C GLY A 598 14.60 -30.38 -28.41
N PRO A 599 13.47 -29.73 -28.05
CA PRO A 599 12.17 -29.98 -28.67
C PRO A 599 12.27 -29.91 -30.19
N GLU A 600 11.59 -30.81 -30.89
CA GLU A 600 11.53 -30.84 -32.37
C GLU A 600 12.90 -30.95 -33.09
N GLY A 601 13.96 -31.33 -32.37
CA GLY A 601 15.30 -31.49 -32.93
C GLY A 601 16.12 -30.19 -32.99
N ARG A 602 15.72 -29.17 -32.23
CA ARG A 602 16.49 -27.93 -31.99
C ARG A 602 17.73 -28.22 -31.13
N SER A 603 18.64 -27.25 -31.00
CA SER A 603 19.83 -27.41 -30.16
C SER A 603 19.48 -27.17 -28.68
N GLY A 604 20.21 -27.82 -27.77
CA GLY A 604 20.05 -27.61 -26.34
C GLY A 604 21.27 -28.04 -25.56
N VAL A 605 21.29 -27.71 -24.27
CA VAL A 605 22.31 -28.16 -23.32
C VAL A 605 21.67 -29.10 -22.31
N ARG A 606 22.36 -30.19 -21.98
CA ARG A 606 21.98 -31.11 -20.91
C ARG A 606 22.95 -30.96 -19.76
N MET A 607 22.40 -30.66 -18.61
CA MET A 607 23.10 -30.56 -17.34
C MET A 607 22.77 -31.76 -16.47
N THR A 608 23.79 -32.48 -16.03
CA THR A 608 23.68 -33.55 -15.03
C THR A 608 24.17 -33.03 -13.68
N TYR A 609 23.58 -33.51 -12.58
CA TYR A 609 23.99 -33.07 -11.25
C TYR A 609 23.79 -34.15 -10.17
N ASP A 610 24.64 -34.07 -9.15
CA ASP A 610 24.57 -34.82 -7.90
C ASP A 610 24.11 -33.90 -6.76
N PHE A 611 22.83 -34.01 -6.39
CA PHE A 611 22.22 -33.26 -5.28
C PHE A 611 22.15 -34.09 -3.99
N THR A 612 23.05 -35.06 -3.81
CA THR A 612 23.17 -35.82 -2.56
C THR A 612 23.91 -35.08 -1.43
N GLY A 613 24.46 -33.90 -1.72
CA GLY A 613 25.12 -33.01 -0.75
C GLY A 613 24.18 -32.45 0.33
N PRO A 614 24.72 -31.85 1.41
CA PRO A 614 23.94 -31.19 2.46
C PRO A 614 23.53 -29.75 2.07
N SER A 615 22.53 -29.19 2.78
CA SER A 615 22.00 -27.82 2.59
C SER A 615 21.37 -27.62 1.21
N THR A 616 21.19 -26.38 0.75
CA THR A 616 20.77 -26.07 -0.64
C THR A 616 21.89 -26.41 -1.64
N ARG A 617 21.53 -27.09 -2.73
CA ARG A 617 22.44 -27.51 -3.82
C ARG A 617 21.98 -26.89 -5.12
N ALA A 618 22.90 -26.45 -5.95
CA ALA A 618 22.57 -25.86 -7.25
C ALA A 618 23.60 -26.21 -8.32
N ALA A 619 23.13 -26.29 -9.56
CA ALA A 619 23.93 -26.46 -10.77
C ALA A 619 23.55 -25.37 -11.77
N TYR A 620 24.52 -24.55 -12.17
CA TYR A 620 24.34 -23.34 -12.97
C TYR A 620 24.92 -23.53 -14.37
N ALA A 621 24.10 -23.39 -15.41
CA ALA A 621 24.52 -23.36 -16.80
C ALA A 621 24.67 -21.90 -17.25
N ALA A 622 25.89 -21.51 -17.63
CA ALA A 622 26.24 -20.16 -18.04
C ALA A 622 26.66 -20.13 -19.53
N PRO A 623 26.22 -19.11 -20.29
CA PRO A 623 26.61 -18.94 -21.69
C PRO A 623 28.11 -18.60 -21.81
N PRO A 624 28.72 -18.81 -23.00
CA PRO A 624 30.15 -18.52 -23.22
C PRO A 624 30.50 -17.03 -23.10
N GLU A 625 29.56 -16.17 -23.45
CA GLU A 625 29.59 -14.72 -23.21
C GLU A 625 28.23 -14.30 -22.63
N GLN A 626 28.23 -13.23 -21.84
CA GLN A 626 26.99 -12.66 -21.32
C GLN A 626 26.09 -12.20 -22.47
N ILE A 627 24.81 -12.59 -22.46
CA ILE A 627 23.85 -12.30 -23.55
C ILE A 627 22.92 -11.19 -23.09
N GLU A 628 22.94 -10.05 -23.76
CA GLU A 628 21.96 -8.97 -23.54
C GLU A 628 20.58 -9.43 -24.05
N LEU A 629 19.55 -9.32 -23.21
CA LEU A 629 18.17 -9.61 -23.58
C LEU A 629 17.63 -8.40 -24.36
N PRO A 630 16.96 -8.61 -25.51
CA PRO A 630 16.48 -7.51 -26.34
C PRO A 630 15.32 -6.77 -25.66
N GLY A 631 15.27 -5.45 -25.82
CA GLY A 631 14.17 -4.60 -25.37
C GLY A 631 13.98 -4.58 -23.84
N GLN A 632 12.71 -4.47 -23.42
CA GLN A 632 12.27 -4.51 -22.03
C GLN A 632 11.39 -5.74 -21.78
N PRO A 633 11.99 -6.94 -21.67
CA PRO A 633 11.22 -8.17 -21.56
C PRO A 633 10.38 -8.20 -20.28
N GLN A 634 9.11 -8.60 -20.43
CA GLN A 634 8.17 -8.83 -19.33
C GLN A 634 8.26 -10.28 -18.84
N VAL A 635 8.50 -11.21 -19.77
CA VAL A 635 8.68 -12.63 -19.49
C VAL A 635 9.90 -13.13 -20.25
N VAL A 636 10.75 -13.92 -19.58
CA VAL A 636 11.75 -14.75 -20.25
C VAL A 636 11.20 -16.17 -20.30
N ASN A 637 11.20 -16.82 -21.46
CA ASN A 637 10.77 -18.20 -21.60
C ASN A 637 11.99 -19.11 -21.86
N ALA A 638 11.96 -20.35 -21.38
CA ALA A 638 12.94 -21.37 -21.76
C ALA A 638 12.28 -22.74 -21.88
N TRP A 639 12.62 -23.52 -22.91
CA TRP A 639 12.25 -24.93 -22.94
C TRP A 639 13.10 -25.70 -21.94
N VAL A 640 12.44 -26.41 -21.02
CA VAL A 640 13.08 -27.18 -19.96
C VAL A 640 12.62 -28.64 -20.03
N ARG A 641 13.59 -29.55 -20.02
CA ARG A 641 13.34 -30.97 -19.86
C ARG A 641 13.51 -31.37 -18.41
N GLY A 642 12.40 -31.62 -17.72
CA GLY A 642 12.39 -32.08 -16.33
C GLY A 642 12.71 -33.57 -16.19
N ASP A 643 13.24 -33.95 -15.02
CA ASP A 643 13.49 -35.33 -14.59
C ASP A 643 12.49 -35.86 -13.56
N GLY A 644 11.50 -35.05 -13.17
CA GLY A 644 10.45 -35.41 -12.21
C GLY A 644 10.89 -35.41 -10.74
N ASN A 645 12.12 -34.98 -10.42
CA ASN A 645 12.60 -34.96 -9.04
C ASN A 645 12.14 -33.71 -8.24
N GLY A 646 11.51 -32.74 -8.91
CA GLY A 646 10.98 -31.53 -8.27
C GLY A 646 12.06 -30.50 -7.91
N SER A 647 13.13 -30.40 -8.71
CA SER A 647 14.12 -29.33 -8.56
C SER A 647 13.54 -27.98 -9.01
N TRP A 648 13.93 -26.87 -8.39
CA TRP A 648 13.44 -25.55 -8.77
C TRP A 648 14.32 -24.94 -9.86
N ILE A 649 13.72 -24.48 -10.96
CA ILE A 649 14.44 -23.84 -12.06
C ILE A 649 14.37 -22.33 -11.90
N ARG A 650 15.53 -21.68 -12.04
CA ARG A 650 15.70 -20.23 -11.85
C ARG A 650 16.68 -19.69 -12.87
N MET A 651 16.62 -18.39 -13.13
CA MET A 651 17.50 -17.68 -14.04
C MET A 651 18.05 -16.44 -13.35
N ARG A 652 19.30 -16.05 -13.63
CA ARG A 652 19.87 -14.80 -13.14
C ARG A 652 20.24 -13.90 -14.29
N VAL A 653 19.91 -12.63 -14.14
CA VAL A 653 20.24 -11.55 -15.08
C VAL A 653 20.89 -10.40 -14.32
N TYR A 654 21.72 -9.62 -14.99
CA TYR A 654 22.16 -8.31 -14.50
C TYR A 654 21.27 -7.23 -15.11
N ASP A 655 20.88 -6.24 -14.33
CA ASP A 655 20.26 -5.01 -14.86
C ASP A 655 21.30 -4.01 -15.37
N ARG A 656 20.84 -2.83 -15.82
CA ARG A 656 21.70 -1.74 -16.33
C ARG A 656 22.74 -1.29 -15.31
N ASP A 657 22.38 -1.29 -14.03
CA ASP A 657 23.22 -0.78 -12.95
C ASP A 657 24.15 -1.86 -12.39
N GLY A 658 24.03 -3.09 -12.90
CA GLY A 658 24.87 -4.24 -12.56
C GLY A 658 24.37 -5.01 -11.33
N ALA A 659 23.16 -4.72 -10.84
CA ALA A 659 22.53 -5.51 -9.79
C ALA A 659 22.04 -6.86 -10.35
N LEU A 660 22.02 -7.88 -9.48
CA LEU A 660 21.72 -9.25 -9.87
C LEU A 660 20.26 -9.58 -9.57
N VAL A 661 19.44 -9.67 -10.62
CA VAL A 661 18.03 -10.05 -10.52
C VAL A 661 17.88 -11.56 -10.72
N THR A 662 17.07 -12.21 -9.89
CA THR A 662 16.80 -13.66 -10.02
C THR A 662 15.36 -13.92 -10.38
N LEU A 663 15.16 -14.49 -11.57
CA LEU A 663 13.86 -14.85 -12.13
C LEU A 663 13.52 -16.31 -11.78
N ASN A 664 12.26 -16.60 -11.45
CA ASN A 664 11.82 -17.92 -10.98
C ASN A 664 10.95 -18.62 -12.04
N GLY A 665 11.32 -19.84 -12.46
CA GLY A 665 10.63 -20.58 -13.53
C GLY A 665 9.84 -21.80 -13.08
N GLY A 666 9.71 -22.03 -11.76
CA GLY A 666 8.93 -23.14 -11.20
C GLY A 666 9.69 -24.48 -11.09
N TYR A 667 9.00 -25.51 -10.57
CA TYR A 667 9.60 -26.80 -10.22
C TYR A 667 9.51 -27.85 -11.34
N THR A 668 10.49 -28.76 -11.42
CA THR A 668 10.52 -29.91 -12.36
C THR A 668 9.87 -31.17 -11.77
N ASP A 669 8.59 -31.09 -11.42
CA ASP A 669 7.76 -32.24 -11.01
C ASP A 669 7.29 -33.11 -12.20
N PHE A 670 7.61 -32.68 -13.41
CA PHE A 670 7.27 -33.35 -14.67
C PHE A 670 8.49 -34.02 -15.33
N THR A 671 8.20 -34.93 -16.27
CA THR A 671 9.21 -35.54 -17.15
C THR A 671 8.96 -35.14 -18.59
N GLY A 672 10.03 -34.91 -19.36
CA GLY A 672 9.93 -34.44 -20.75
C GLY A 672 10.02 -32.92 -20.88
N TRP A 673 9.88 -32.43 -22.12
CA TRP A 673 10.03 -31.00 -22.45
C TRP A 673 8.76 -30.22 -22.14
N ARG A 674 8.90 -29.10 -21.43
CA ARG A 674 7.87 -28.09 -21.17
C ARG A 674 8.52 -26.70 -21.25
N GLN A 675 7.82 -25.72 -21.79
CA GLN A 675 8.26 -24.33 -21.72
C GLN A 675 7.97 -23.80 -20.32
N LEU A 676 8.97 -23.24 -19.66
CA LEU A 676 8.84 -22.53 -18.39
C LEU A 676 8.99 -21.04 -18.64
N SER A 677 8.14 -20.25 -17.99
CA SER A 677 8.12 -18.79 -18.07
C SER A 677 8.69 -18.20 -16.78
N PHE A 678 9.47 -17.15 -16.93
CA PHE A 678 10.20 -16.46 -15.86
C PHE A 678 9.81 -14.98 -15.94
N GLU A 679 8.92 -14.54 -15.06
CA GLU A 679 8.48 -13.14 -14.99
C GLU A 679 9.65 -12.22 -14.58
N VAL A 680 9.78 -11.09 -15.28
CA VAL A 680 10.70 -10.01 -14.91
C VAL A 680 9.98 -9.10 -13.90
N PRO A 681 10.55 -8.86 -12.70
CA PRO A 681 9.91 -7.99 -11.72
C PRO A 681 9.68 -6.57 -12.24
N GLU A 682 8.55 -5.96 -11.88
CA GLU A 682 8.31 -4.53 -12.12
C GLU A 682 9.41 -3.67 -11.47
N GLY A 683 9.76 -2.54 -12.10
CA GLY A 683 10.85 -1.66 -11.66
C GLY A 683 12.26 -2.15 -12.02
N THR A 684 12.41 -3.25 -12.78
CA THR A 684 13.72 -3.72 -13.25
C THR A 684 14.32 -2.76 -14.29
N GLU A 685 15.57 -2.34 -14.09
CA GLU A 685 16.29 -1.46 -15.02
C GLU A 685 16.84 -2.22 -16.25
N TYR A 686 16.65 -1.66 -17.45
CA TYR A 686 17.06 -2.27 -18.72
C TYR A 686 18.27 -1.55 -19.35
N PRO A 687 19.13 -2.23 -20.13
CA PRO A 687 18.99 -3.61 -20.63
C PRO A 687 19.35 -4.69 -19.60
N LEU A 688 18.68 -5.84 -19.71
CA LEU A 688 19.02 -7.02 -18.91
C LEU A 688 20.08 -7.87 -19.60
N THR A 689 20.95 -8.51 -18.82
CA THR A 689 22.01 -9.37 -19.34
C THR A 689 21.99 -10.75 -18.67
N LEU A 690 21.78 -11.81 -19.45
CA LEU A 690 21.73 -13.19 -18.97
C LEU A 690 23.08 -13.61 -18.36
N ARG A 691 23.03 -14.02 -17.09
CA ARG A 691 24.16 -14.59 -16.36
C ARG A 691 24.15 -16.12 -16.42
N ASP A 692 23.05 -16.74 -16.01
CA ASP A 692 22.89 -18.19 -16.02
C ASP A 692 21.43 -18.65 -15.84
N ILE A 693 21.14 -19.87 -16.29
CA ILE A 693 19.94 -20.64 -15.95
C ILE A 693 20.36 -21.85 -15.12
N TYR A 694 19.63 -22.17 -14.06
CA TYR A 694 20.10 -23.12 -13.06
C TYR A 694 18.98 -23.92 -12.41
N SER A 695 19.34 -25.13 -11.96
CA SER A 695 18.49 -25.98 -11.12
C SER A 695 18.97 -25.90 -9.68
N VAL A 696 18.05 -25.75 -8.73
CA VAL A 696 18.32 -25.69 -7.29
C VAL A 696 17.39 -26.60 -6.50
N GLU A 697 17.95 -27.33 -5.53
CA GLU A 697 17.19 -28.15 -4.59
C GLU A 697 17.34 -27.56 -3.17
N PRO A 698 16.32 -26.85 -2.66
CA PRO A 698 16.36 -26.27 -1.33
C PRO A 698 16.03 -27.28 -0.21
N ARG A 699 15.38 -28.42 -0.52
CA ARG A 699 14.96 -29.39 0.50
C ARG A 699 16.15 -30.15 1.04
N ASN A 700 16.32 -30.08 2.36
CA ASN A 700 17.47 -30.65 3.06
C ASN A 700 17.44 -32.19 3.13
N ASP A 701 16.30 -32.82 2.90
CA ASP A 701 16.07 -34.27 2.98
C ASP A 701 16.06 -34.96 1.61
N ALA A 702 15.80 -34.23 0.52
CA ALA A 702 15.86 -34.74 -0.85
C ALA A 702 17.30 -35.15 -1.24
N ARG A 703 17.51 -36.37 -1.75
CA ARG A 703 18.84 -36.89 -2.13
C ARG A 703 18.76 -37.71 -3.40
N TYR A 704 19.30 -37.18 -4.50
CA TYR A 704 19.22 -37.83 -5.80
C TYR A 704 20.33 -37.33 -6.75
N HIS A 705 20.55 -38.12 -7.80
CA HIS A 705 21.24 -37.66 -9.01
C HIS A 705 20.17 -37.36 -10.05
N GLY A 706 20.29 -36.23 -10.74
CA GLY A 706 19.31 -35.74 -11.69
C GLY A 706 19.95 -35.26 -12.98
N GLU A 707 19.09 -34.98 -13.95
CA GLU A 707 19.47 -34.27 -15.16
C GLU A 707 18.38 -33.28 -15.56
N THR A 708 18.76 -32.17 -16.15
CA THR A 708 17.84 -31.19 -16.71
C THR A 708 18.43 -30.69 -18.01
N SER A 709 17.59 -30.49 -19.03
CA SER A 709 18.04 -29.92 -20.30
C SER A 709 17.34 -28.59 -20.56
N PHE A 710 18.05 -27.68 -21.20
CA PHE A 710 17.55 -26.37 -21.62
C PHE A 710 17.69 -26.23 -23.14
N SER A 711 16.72 -25.59 -23.78
CA SER A 711 16.69 -25.26 -25.20
C SER A 711 15.88 -23.97 -25.37
N ASP A 712 16.11 -23.21 -26.45
CA ASP A 712 15.44 -21.96 -26.81
C ASP A 712 15.04 -21.07 -25.62
N ILE A 713 15.94 -20.17 -25.24
CA ILE A 713 15.58 -19.03 -24.40
C ILE A 713 15.01 -17.95 -25.31
N THR A 714 13.78 -17.53 -25.05
CA THR A 714 13.10 -16.42 -25.74
C THR A 714 12.68 -15.38 -24.70
N VAL A 715 12.35 -14.18 -25.16
CA VAL A 715 11.73 -13.14 -24.34
C VAL A 715 10.47 -12.64 -24.97
N GLU A 716 9.52 -12.25 -24.14
CA GLU A 716 8.30 -11.56 -24.53
C GLU A 716 8.47 -10.07 -24.22
N ILE A 717 8.55 -9.26 -25.28
CA ILE A 717 8.73 -7.81 -25.19
C ILE A 717 7.46 -7.08 -25.62
N ALA A 718 7.11 -6.02 -24.91
CA ALA A 718 6.11 -5.08 -25.38
C ALA A 718 6.60 -4.37 -26.65
N PRO A 719 5.70 -3.99 -27.58
CA PRO A 719 6.04 -3.14 -28.72
C PRO A 719 6.74 -1.84 -28.27
N ASP A 720 7.73 -1.39 -29.05
CA ASP A 720 8.42 -0.12 -28.76
C ASP A 720 7.43 1.05 -28.68
N VAL A 721 7.58 1.87 -27.63
CA VAL A 721 6.85 3.11 -27.42
C VAL A 721 7.81 4.16 -26.87
N GLU A 722 7.67 5.41 -27.33
CA GLU A 722 8.40 6.53 -26.73
C GLU A 722 7.73 6.86 -25.39
N LEU A 723 8.47 6.66 -24.30
CA LEU A 723 7.98 6.99 -22.96
C LEU A 723 7.90 8.52 -22.84
N PRO A 724 6.77 9.07 -22.37
CA PRO A 724 6.65 10.50 -22.17
C PRO A 724 7.66 10.98 -21.12
N GLU A 725 8.24 12.16 -21.36
CA GLU A 725 9.04 12.83 -20.34
C GLU A 725 8.11 13.31 -19.23
N ARG A 726 8.39 12.92 -17.98
CA ARG A 726 7.64 13.42 -16.83
C ARG A 726 7.87 14.92 -16.70
N GLN A 727 6.83 15.72 -16.95
CA GLN A 727 6.89 17.16 -16.67
C GLN A 727 6.96 17.37 -15.16
N ARG A 728 7.94 18.17 -14.70
CA ARG A 728 8.01 18.60 -13.31
C ARG A 728 7.38 19.98 -13.17
N PHE A 729 6.48 20.12 -12.22
CA PHE A 729 5.98 21.41 -11.80
C PHE A 729 7.02 22.09 -10.89
N PRO A 730 7.55 23.28 -11.25
CA PRO A 730 8.46 24.02 -10.39
C PRO A 730 7.69 24.56 -9.17
N ASP A 731 7.95 24.00 -8.00
CA ASP A 731 7.28 24.45 -6.77
C ASP A 731 7.64 25.93 -6.47
N PRO A 732 6.64 26.79 -6.21
CA PRO A 732 6.86 28.22 -6.00
C PRO A 732 7.60 28.55 -4.69
N VAL A 733 7.75 27.60 -3.77
CA VAL A 733 8.50 27.80 -2.52
C VAL A 733 9.98 28.10 -2.79
N ILE A 734 10.53 27.63 -3.91
CA ILE A 734 11.90 27.94 -4.32
C ILE A 734 11.93 29.29 -5.03
N THR A 735 12.69 30.23 -4.47
CA THR A 735 12.93 31.53 -5.09
C THR A 735 13.79 31.37 -6.34
N THR A 736 13.20 31.44 -7.54
CA THR A 736 13.98 31.39 -8.79
C THR A 736 14.73 32.70 -9.05
N ASN A 737 14.10 33.84 -8.70
CA ASN A 737 14.66 35.17 -8.86
C ASN A 737 14.50 36.05 -7.60
N GLY A 738 15.49 36.02 -6.71
CA GLY A 738 15.46 36.74 -5.43
C GLY A 738 16.52 36.23 -4.46
N THR A 739 16.42 36.64 -3.20
CA THR A 739 17.14 36.05 -2.06
C THR A 739 16.26 36.06 -0.81
N ALA A 740 16.57 35.13 0.09
CA ALA A 740 15.98 35.05 1.42
C ALA A 740 16.71 35.95 2.45
N ASP A 741 17.58 36.86 1.98
CA ASP A 741 18.45 37.69 2.85
C ASP A 741 17.67 38.61 3.81
N ASP A 742 16.48 39.06 3.40
CA ASP A 742 15.64 39.98 4.16
C ASP A 742 14.66 39.25 5.10
N ALA A 743 14.68 37.91 5.12
CA ALA A 743 13.77 37.11 5.94
C ALA A 743 13.97 37.37 7.44
N ALA A 744 12.87 37.40 8.20
CA ALA A 744 12.91 37.61 9.64
C ALA A 744 13.68 36.52 10.40
N GLN A 745 13.70 35.30 9.87
CA GLN A 745 14.50 34.18 10.35
C GLN A 745 15.16 33.45 9.19
N ARG A 746 16.40 33.03 9.37
CA ARG A 746 17.21 32.38 8.33
C ARG A 746 17.82 31.08 8.85
N ILE A 747 17.48 29.95 8.25
CA ILE A 747 17.99 28.63 8.64
C ILE A 747 18.78 28.05 7.47
N ALA A 748 20.08 27.83 7.66
CA ALA A 748 20.92 27.19 6.65
C ALA A 748 20.83 25.67 6.76
N VAL A 749 20.86 24.97 5.63
CA VAL A 749 20.84 23.50 5.53
C VAL A 749 21.98 23.03 4.64
N MET A 750 22.77 22.08 5.14
CA MET A 750 23.83 21.41 4.39
C MET A 750 23.85 19.91 4.66
N ASN A 751 24.33 19.11 3.71
CA ASN A 751 24.29 17.64 3.79
C ASN A 751 25.27 16.99 2.81
N ASP A 752 25.43 15.66 2.89
CA ASP A 752 26.08 14.86 1.84
C ASP A 752 27.49 15.36 1.45
N ALA A 753 28.34 15.52 2.46
CA ALA A 753 29.77 15.71 2.23
C ALA A 753 30.47 14.37 1.99
N GLN A 754 30.15 13.35 2.79
CA GLN A 754 30.72 11.99 2.73
C GLN A 754 32.27 11.98 2.74
N PHE A 755 32.89 12.65 3.70
CA PHE A 755 34.35 12.58 3.86
C PHE A 755 34.82 11.44 4.79
N VAL A 756 36.10 11.09 4.69
CA VAL A 756 36.76 10.04 5.51
C VAL A 756 38.04 10.53 6.18
N ALA A 757 38.26 10.11 7.42
CA ALA A 757 39.41 10.46 8.26
C ALA A 757 40.75 9.96 7.74
N ARG A 758 40.75 8.90 6.90
CA ARG A 758 41.97 8.43 6.23
C ARG A 758 42.49 9.41 5.16
N ALA A 759 41.66 10.36 4.71
CA ALA A 759 41.99 11.36 3.71
C ALA A 759 41.51 12.77 4.15
N PRO A 760 42.04 13.30 5.26
CA PRO A 760 41.54 14.53 5.89
C PRO A 760 41.81 15.79 5.07
N ASP A 761 42.72 15.74 4.10
CA ASP A 761 43.08 16.83 3.19
C ASP A 761 42.52 16.59 1.77
N SER A 762 41.43 15.83 1.63
CA SER A 762 40.82 15.52 0.33
C SER A 762 39.99 16.68 -0.22
N ASP A 763 39.77 16.69 -1.53
CA ASP A 763 38.97 17.73 -2.20
C ASP A 763 37.54 17.81 -1.64
N ILE A 764 36.97 16.68 -1.18
CA ILE A 764 35.65 16.61 -0.55
C ILE A 764 35.63 17.30 0.83
N VAL A 765 36.68 17.14 1.65
CA VAL A 765 36.81 17.85 2.93
C VAL A 765 36.95 19.35 2.70
N GLU A 766 37.77 19.75 1.72
CA GLU A 766 37.90 21.17 1.35
C GLU A 766 36.60 21.76 0.81
N ALA A 767 35.82 20.98 0.05
CA ALA A 767 34.49 21.38 -0.40
C ALA A 767 33.53 21.60 0.79
N ALA A 768 33.48 20.66 1.75
CA ALA A 768 32.67 20.81 2.96
C ALA A 768 33.06 22.05 3.78
N ARG A 769 34.37 22.28 3.97
CA ARG A 769 34.90 23.48 4.65
C ARG A 769 34.53 24.76 3.91
N ARG A 770 34.59 24.77 2.59
CA ARG A 770 34.16 25.91 1.79
C ARG A 770 32.69 26.21 2.05
N THR A 771 31.80 25.22 1.97
CA THR A 771 30.37 25.39 2.22
C THR A 771 30.09 25.93 3.63
N LEU A 772 30.75 25.38 4.65
CA LEU A 772 30.65 25.90 6.03
C LEU A 772 31.08 27.38 6.14
N ARG A 773 32.15 27.78 5.46
CA ARG A 773 32.61 29.18 5.44
C ARG A 773 31.63 30.11 4.71
N GLU A 774 30.99 29.63 3.64
CA GLU A 774 29.93 30.36 2.95
C GLU A 774 28.73 30.57 3.88
N ILE A 775 28.29 29.51 4.58
CA ILE A 775 27.20 29.58 5.56
C ILE A 775 27.54 30.55 6.70
N VAL A 776 28.73 30.46 7.29
CA VAL A 776 29.17 31.38 8.36
C VAL A 776 29.23 32.83 7.86
N ALA A 777 29.57 33.06 6.59
CA ALA A 777 29.58 34.40 6.03
C ALA A 777 28.16 35.01 5.87
N GLU A 778 27.13 34.17 5.73
CA GLU A 778 25.74 34.62 5.67
C GLU A 778 25.09 34.89 7.04
N ASP A 779 25.73 34.42 8.12
CA ASP A 779 25.31 34.66 9.51
C ASP A 779 23.84 34.26 9.79
N PRO A 780 23.41 33.02 9.48
CA PRO A 780 22.04 32.56 9.69
C PRO A 780 21.68 32.50 11.19
N ASP A 781 20.39 32.37 11.51
CA ASP A 781 19.90 32.18 12.89
C ASP A 781 20.11 30.75 13.39
N ALA A 782 20.23 29.76 12.51
CA ALA A 782 20.58 28.38 12.82
C ALA A 782 21.15 27.63 11.60
N LEU A 783 21.86 26.52 11.84
CA LEU A 783 22.34 25.59 10.82
C LEU A 783 21.84 24.16 11.10
N ILE A 784 21.24 23.52 10.11
CA ILE A 784 20.93 22.08 10.12
C ILE A 784 21.94 21.36 9.20
N ILE A 785 22.71 20.45 9.78
CA ILE A 785 23.55 19.51 9.05
C ILE A 785 22.71 18.24 8.85
N ASN A 786 22.07 18.10 7.70
CA ASN A 786 21.09 17.05 7.43
C ASN A 786 21.74 15.76 6.88
N GLY A 787 22.59 15.13 7.69
CA GLY A 787 23.16 13.81 7.41
C GLY A 787 24.30 13.75 6.39
N ASP A 788 24.93 12.58 6.34
CA ASP A 788 25.97 12.17 5.40
C ASP A 788 27.17 13.13 5.35
N LEU A 789 27.59 13.65 6.51
CA LEU A 789 28.82 14.42 6.60
C LEU A 789 30.04 13.49 6.51
N VAL A 790 29.95 12.31 7.12
CA VAL A 790 30.95 11.22 7.05
C VAL A 790 30.52 10.14 6.06
N ASP A 791 31.45 9.30 5.59
CA ASP A 791 31.15 8.22 4.63
C ASP A 791 31.10 6.81 5.25
N GLU A 792 31.91 6.50 6.28
CA GLU A 792 32.10 5.11 6.73
C GLU A 792 31.60 4.82 8.16
N SER A 793 30.95 5.78 8.84
CA SER A 793 30.47 5.63 10.23
C SER A 793 31.57 5.18 11.24
N THR A 794 32.85 5.49 10.96
CA THR A 794 33.93 5.14 11.89
C THR A 794 34.11 6.21 12.98
N PRO A 795 34.53 5.83 14.21
CA PRO A 795 34.85 6.82 15.24
C PRO A 795 35.90 7.85 14.79
N GLU A 796 36.86 7.44 13.94
CA GLU A 796 37.83 8.35 13.36
C GLU A 796 37.19 9.38 12.41
N ASP A 797 36.19 8.99 11.61
CA ASP A 797 35.47 9.91 10.74
C ASP A 797 34.67 10.93 11.55
N PHE A 798 33.98 10.50 12.60
CA PHE A 798 33.25 11.40 13.51
C PHE A 798 34.19 12.36 14.24
N ALA A 799 35.37 11.91 14.66
CA ALA A 799 36.39 12.79 15.24
C ALA A 799 36.93 13.83 14.23
N LEU A 800 37.06 13.45 12.95
CA LEU A 800 37.38 14.41 11.89
C LEU A 800 36.23 15.39 11.69
N ALA A 801 34.98 14.92 11.64
CA ALA A 801 33.80 15.77 11.51
C ALA A 801 33.74 16.80 12.64
N ARG A 802 33.90 16.38 13.90
CA ARG A 802 34.02 17.28 15.06
C ARG A 802 35.11 18.31 14.86
N THR A 803 36.29 17.91 14.39
CA THR A 803 37.40 18.84 14.14
C THR A 803 37.06 19.87 13.07
N VAL A 804 36.46 19.45 11.95
CA VAL A 804 36.04 20.35 10.86
C VAL A 804 35.01 21.35 11.38
N LEU A 805 33.99 20.87 12.09
CA LEU A 805 32.93 21.73 12.64
C LEU A 805 33.46 22.70 13.69
N ASP A 806 34.32 22.25 14.62
CA ASP A 806 34.93 23.13 15.63
C ASP A 806 35.81 24.22 14.99
N GLU A 807 36.51 23.91 13.90
CA GLU A 807 37.38 24.85 13.21
C GLU A 807 36.62 25.88 12.37
N GLU A 808 35.55 25.48 11.67
CA GLU A 808 34.81 26.37 10.77
C GLU A 808 33.64 27.07 11.48
N LEU A 809 32.97 26.42 12.45
CA LEU A 809 31.82 26.98 13.20
C LEU A 809 32.18 27.49 14.59
N GLY A 810 33.42 27.30 15.07
CA GLY A 810 33.80 27.64 16.46
C GLY A 810 33.66 29.12 16.84
N ASP A 811 33.67 30.02 15.86
CA ASP A 811 33.46 31.47 16.02
C ASP A 811 32.03 31.91 15.60
N ALA A 812 31.15 30.99 15.19
CA ALA A 812 29.77 31.30 14.81
C ALA A 812 28.91 31.64 16.04
N ASP A 813 28.05 32.65 15.93
CA ASP A 813 27.16 33.10 17.01
C ASP A 813 25.77 32.43 16.97
N PHE A 814 25.55 31.47 16.06
CA PHE A 814 24.30 30.72 15.87
C PHE A 814 24.42 29.24 16.27
N PRO A 815 23.33 28.60 16.74
CA PRO A 815 23.29 27.17 17.02
C PRO A 815 23.33 26.32 15.73
N TRP A 816 23.82 25.10 15.84
CA TRP A 816 23.76 24.10 14.79
C TRP A 816 23.28 22.75 15.32
N TYR A 817 22.59 22.00 14.47
CA TYR A 817 22.02 20.69 14.77
C TYR A 817 22.48 19.70 13.71
N TYR A 818 22.99 18.54 14.12
CA TYR A 818 23.45 17.49 13.21
C TYR A 818 22.45 16.34 13.26
N VAL A 819 21.76 16.13 12.15
CA VAL A 819 20.82 15.01 11.94
C VAL A 819 21.60 13.85 11.30
N PRO A 820 21.48 12.61 11.79
CA PRO A 820 22.19 11.48 11.20
C PRO A 820 21.58 11.09 9.83
N GLY A 821 22.44 10.83 8.85
CA GLY A 821 22.12 10.20 7.58
C GLY A 821 22.54 8.73 7.56
N ASN A 822 22.35 8.06 6.43
CA ASN A 822 22.63 6.63 6.35
C ASN A 822 24.11 6.30 6.43
N HIS A 823 24.99 7.19 5.97
CA HIS A 823 26.42 6.99 6.14
C HIS A 823 26.90 7.21 7.59
N GLU A 824 26.07 7.77 8.47
CA GLU A 824 26.30 7.75 9.92
C GLU A 824 25.90 6.42 10.58
N ALA A 825 25.09 5.57 9.94
CA ALA A 825 24.53 4.36 10.54
C ALA A 825 24.87 3.05 9.80
N GLU A 826 24.59 2.94 8.49
CA GLU A 826 24.58 1.66 7.73
C GLU A 826 25.92 0.95 7.67
N ARG A 827 27.02 1.72 7.67
CA ARG A 827 28.39 1.20 7.52
C ARG A 827 29.09 0.96 8.86
N GLY A 828 28.44 1.33 9.98
CA GLY A 828 28.99 1.28 11.33
C GLY A 828 27.91 1.09 12.39
N SER A 829 28.07 1.71 13.56
CA SER A 829 27.01 1.78 14.58
C SER A 829 26.62 3.23 14.76
N ILE A 830 25.31 3.49 14.82
CA ILE A 830 24.78 4.81 15.19
C ILE A 830 25.27 5.26 16.58
N ASP A 831 25.66 4.33 17.45
CA ASP A 831 26.29 4.63 18.74
C ASP A 831 27.53 5.52 18.60
N ASN A 832 28.29 5.39 17.51
CA ASN A 832 29.47 6.22 17.26
C ASN A 832 29.09 7.69 17.02
N PHE A 833 27.97 7.92 16.33
CA PHE A 833 27.40 9.25 16.18
C PHE A 833 26.93 9.78 17.54
N VAL A 834 26.18 8.97 18.30
CA VAL A 834 25.64 9.37 19.61
C VAL A 834 26.75 9.69 20.61
N ASP A 835 27.81 8.89 20.65
CA ASP A 835 28.96 9.09 21.53
C ASP A 835 29.69 10.41 21.24
N GLU A 836 29.75 10.82 19.97
CA GLU A 836 30.43 12.05 19.58
C GLU A 836 29.50 13.26 19.61
N PHE A 837 28.29 13.19 19.05
CA PHE A 837 27.41 14.33 18.80
C PHE A 837 26.16 14.41 19.70
N GLY A 838 25.77 13.32 20.36
CA GLY A 838 24.63 13.28 21.28
C GLY A 838 23.36 12.73 20.65
N ASP A 839 22.20 13.26 21.07
CA ASP A 839 20.89 12.75 20.66
C ASP A 839 20.70 12.83 19.14
N THR A 840 20.02 11.85 18.56
CA THR A 840 19.74 11.74 17.12
C THR A 840 18.51 12.52 16.67
N GLN A 841 17.79 13.11 17.64
CA GLN A 841 16.55 13.85 17.46
C GLN A 841 16.50 15.07 18.40
N HIS A 842 15.86 16.14 17.94
CA HIS A 842 15.75 17.39 18.69
C HIS A 842 14.41 18.08 18.39
N VAL A 843 13.81 18.69 19.42
CA VAL A 843 12.70 19.63 19.30
C VAL A 843 13.14 20.96 19.88
N VAL A 844 13.23 22.00 19.05
CA VAL A 844 13.78 23.30 19.44
C VAL A 844 12.96 24.46 18.87
N ASP A 845 12.74 25.50 19.67
CA ASP A 845 12.01 26.68 19.23
C ASP A 845 12.98 27.81 18.87
N LEU A 846 12.89 28.30 17.64
CA LEU A 846 13.66 29.43 17.11
C LEU A 846 12.69 30.57 16.78
N GLY A 847 12.61 31.59 17.64
CA GLY A 847 11.92 32.87 17.40
C GLY A 847 10.51 32.83 16.79
N GLY A 848 9.72 31.80 17.08
CA GLY A 848 8.34 31.60 16.60
C GLY A 848 8.16 30.34 15.74
N THR A 849 9.25 29.71 15.33
CA THR A 849 9.27 28.50 14.52
C THR A 849 9.76 27.32 15.36
N ARG A 850 9.02 26.20 15.37
CA ARG A 850 9.48 24.96 16.00
C ARG A 850 10.22 24.10 14.98
N ILE A 851 11.44 23.70 15.30
CA ILE A 851 12.25 22.78 14.49
C ILE A 851 12.23 21.40 15.15
N ILE A 852 11.88 20.38 14.37
CA ILE A 852 11.83 18.98 14.78
C ILE A 852 12.79 18.20 13.88
N THR A 853 13.79 17.54 14.44
CA THR A 853 14.70 16.69 13.66
C THR A 853 14.43 15.22 13.92
N LEU A 854 14.33 14.42 12.85
CA LEU A 854 14.01 13.00 12.87
C LEU A 854 15.22 12.15 12.46
N ASN A 855 15.39 11.00 13.11
CA ASN A 855 16.38 10.01 12.74
C ASN A 855 15.83 9.09 11.65
N THR A 856 16.07 9.47 10.40
CA THR A 856 15.73 8.67 9.22
C THR A 856 16.94 7.93 8.64
N ALA A 857 18.03 7.75 9.40
CA ALA A 857 19.31 7.25 8.88
C ALA A 857 19.22 5.84 8.24
N PHE A 858 18.16 5.08 8.51
CA PHE A 858 18.00 3.73 7.99
C PHE A 858 16.88 3.61 6.95
N GLY A 859 16.43 4.75 6.40
CA GLY A 859 15.34 4.79 5.42
C GLY A 859 13.96 4.48 6.02
N THR A 860 13.81 4.53 7.34
CA THR A 860 12.53 4.35 8.06
C THR A 860 12.56 5.14 9.36
N LEU A 861 11.38 5.55 9.84
CA LEU A 861 11.16 6.17 11.14
C LEU A 861 11.24 5.15 12.29
N ARG A 862 11.30 3.84 12.03
CA ARG A 862 11.27 2.75 13.03
C ARG A 862 12.63 2.09 13.34
N ALA A 863 13.72 2.73 12.96
CA ALA A 863 14.94 2.01 12.66
C ALA A 863 15.85 1.54 13.82
N GLY A 864 15.40 0.55 14.60
CA GLY A 864 16.33 -0.38 15.26
C GLY A 864 16.28 -0.53 16.78
N GLY A 865 15.22 -0.11 17.46
CA GLY A 865 15.09 -0.27 18.92
C GLY A 865 14.17 0.78 19.56
N ASP A 866 14.74 1.60 20.45
CA ASP A 866 14.06 2.68 21.20
C ASP A 866 13.57 3.83 20.27
N GLU A 867 13.88 3.78 18.98
CA GLU A 867 13.56 4.83 18.01
C GLU A 867 12.08 4.90 17.61
N PHE A 868 11.23 3.92 17.95
CA PHE A 868 9.77 4.09 17.82
C PHE A 868 9.27 5.33 18.59
N ASP A 869 9.93 5.66 19.70
CA ASP A 869 9.66 6.85 20.49
C ASP A 869 9.72 8.14 19.64
N GLN A 870 10.50 8.18 18.55
CA GLN A 870 10.59 9.38 17.70
C GLN A 870 9.27 9.72 17.01
N ILE A 871 8.47 8.71 16.66
CA ILE A 871 7.16 8.90 16.03
C ILE A 871 6.20 9.51 17.05
N MET A 872 6.23 9.04 18.30
CA MET A 872 5.47 9.62 19.41
C MET A 872 5.93 11.05 19.71
N VAL A 873 7.23 11.31 19.72
CA VAL A 873 7.81 12.65 19.92
C VAL A 873 7.39 13.61 18.81
N LEU A 874 7.37 13.16 17.56
CA LEU A 874 6.87 13.96 16.43
C LEU A 874 5.41 14.36 16.66
N ARG A 875 4.54 13.39 16.98
CA ARG A 875 3.12 13.66 17.25
C ARG A 875 2.93 14.65 18.40
N GLU A 876 3.58 14.40 19.53
CA GLU A 876 3.52 15.27 20.70
C GLU A 876 4.04 16.69 20.38
N ALA A 877 5.13 16.82 19.62
CA ALA A 877 5.69 18.10 19.25
C ALA A 877 4.77 18.92 18.34
N LEU A 878 4.03 18.27 17.44
CA LEU A 878 2.99 18.89 16.59
C LEU A 878 1.79 19.33 17.44
N ASP A 879 1.28 18.46 18.33
CA ASP A 879 0.14 18.78 19.21
C ASP A 879 0.48 19.95 20.16
N GLU A 880 1.69 19.98 20.71
CA GLU A 880 2.18 21.10 21.50
C GLU A 880 2.32 22.39 20.66
N ALA A 881 2.85 22.29 19.44
CA ALA A 881 2.96 23.43 18.53
C ALA A 881 1.58 23.97 18.17
N ALA A 882 0.57 23.11 17.98
CA ALA A 882 -0.80 23.51 17.71
C ALA A 882 -1.37 24.33 18.89
N ALA A 883 -1.16 23.85 20.11
CA ALA A 883 -1.65 24.47 21.33
C ALA A 883 -0.91 25.77 21.74
N ASP A 884 0.36 25.92 21.37
CA ASP A 884 1.17 27.09 21.76
C ASP A 884 1.02 28.26 20.76
N PRO A 885 0.41 29.39 21.14
CA PRO A 885 0.23 30.55 20.25
C PRO A 885 1.53 31.33 19.99
N SER A 886 2.63 31.03 20.69
CA SER A 886 3.94 31.60 20.39
C SER A 886 4.66 30.87 19.26
N ILE A 887 4.21 29.67 18.91
CA ILE A 887 4.63 28.93 17.73
C ILE A 887 3.69 29.26 16.59
N THR A 888 4.25 29.77 15.49
CA THR A 888 3.54 30.21 14.30
C THR A 888 3.80 29.32 13.09
N GLY A 889 4.73 28.37 13.16
CA GLY A 889 5.00 27.40 12.11
C GLY A 889 6.00 26.33 12.54
N VAL A 890 6.13 25.27 11.75
CA VAL A 890 6.94 24.08 12.07
C VAL A 890 7.87 23.72 10.92
N VAL A 891 9.13 23.41 11.21
CA VAL A 891 10.10 22.84 10.26
C VAL A 891 10.48 21.46 10.75
N VAL A 892 10.20 20.44 9.94
CA VAL A 892 10.65 19.06 10.19
C VAL A 892 11.85 18.76 9.30
N ALA A 893 12.89 18.13 9.84
CA ALA A 893 14.08 17.76 9.06
C ALA A 893 14.48 16.31 9.32
N GLY A 894 14.70 15.55 8.26
CA GLY A 894 15.25 14.20 8.29
C GLY A 894 16.10 13.97 7.05
N HIS A 895 17.08 13.08 7.12
CA HIS A 895 17.99 12.85 6.00
C HIS A 895 17.29 12.23 4.78
N HIS A 896 16.45 11.22 4.96
CA HIS A 896 15.67 10.63 3.87
C HIS A 896 14.39 11.46 3.68
N PRO A 897 14.09 11.93 2.46
CA PRO A 897 12.79 12.51 2.15
C PRO A 897 11.68 11.43 2.14
N PRO A 898 10.42 11.81 2.39
CA PRO A 898 9.27 10.93 2.16
C PRO A 898 9.20 10.47 0.71
N ASN A 899 9.53 11.33 -0.25
CA ASN A 899 9.55 11.02 -1.68
C ASN A 899 10.87 11.43 -2.31
N ASP A 900 11.45 10.55 -3.11
CA ASP A 900 12.64 10.85 -3.91
C ASP A 900 12.15 11.37 -5.28
N PRO A 901 12.57 12.58 -5.68
CA PRO A 901 12.09 13.18 -6.91
C PRO A 901 12.64 12.45 -8.16
N LEU A 902 13.71 11.67 -8.03
CA LEU A 902 14.30 10.93 -9.15
C LEU A 902 13.42 9.72 -9.54
N PRO A 903 13.36 9.35 -10.83
CA PRO A 903 12.55 8.23 -11.30
C PRO A 903 12.84 6.89 -10.60
N ALA A 904 14.08 6.69 -10.14
CA ALA A 904 14.48 5.46 -9.47
C ALA A 904 13.95 5.33 -8.03
N ALA A 905 13.55 6.44 -7.40
CA ALA A 905 12.99 6.49 -6.06
C ALA A 905 13.80 5.75 -4.97
N ASN A 906 15.13 5.68 -5.11
CA ASN A 906 16.00 4.86 -4.27
C ASN A 906 16.40 5.55 -2.96
N SER A 907 16.16 6.85 -2.84
CA SER A 907 16.64 7.67 -1.73
C SER A 907 15.52 8.16 -0.80
N GLN A 908 14.34 7.56 -0.85
CA GLN A 908 13.19 7.94 -0.01
C GLN A 908 13.00 7.03 1.20
N LEU A 909 12.05 7.36 2.06
CA LEU A 909 11.57 6.44 3.08
C LEU A 909 11.07 5.14 2.43
N ILE A 910 11.66 4.02 2.85
CA ILE A 910 11.45 2.67 2.31
C ILE A 910 10.03 2.21 2.64
N ASP A 911 9.55 2.52 3.84
CA ASP A 911 8.17 2.26 4.23
C ASP A 911 7.26 3.39 3.71
N ARG A 912 6.52 3.08 2.64
CA ARG A 912 5.60 4.04 2.00
C ARG A 912 4.44 4.46 2.89
N ARG A 913 4.04 3.64 3.88
CA ARG A 913 3.00 4.02 4.84
C ARG A 913 3.52 4.98 5.88
N GLU A 914 4.79 4.88 6.27
CA GLU A 914 5.42 5.90 7.13
C GLU A 914 5.54 7.24 6.43
N ALA A 915 5.93 7.23 5.14
CA ALA A 915 5.96 8.44 4.32
C ALA A 915 4.59 9.11 4.27
N ALA A 916 3.55 8.33 4.00
CA ALA A 916 2.18 8.80 3.97
C ALA A 916 1.67 9.29 5.34
N MET A 917 1.97 8.58 6.43
CA MET A 917 1.62 9.01 7.79
C MET A 917 2.24 10.38 8.10
N LEU A 918 3.52 10.55 7.78
CA LEU A 918 4.23 11.81 7.97
C LEU A 918 3.62 12.92 7.10
N GLU A 919 3.28 12.62 5.85
CA GLU A 919 2.60 13.58 4.96
C GLU A 919 1.25 14.02 5.51
N ARG A 920 0.42 13.05 5.89
CA ARG A 920 -0.90 13.29 6.48
C ARG A 920 -0.80 14.14 7.75
N TRP A 921 0.06 13.77 8.70
CA TRP A 921 0.18 14.52 9.96
C TRP A 921 0.61 15.97 9.78
N LEU A 922 1.48 16.26 8.81
CA LEU A 922 1.89 17.63 8.52
C LEU A 922 0.77 18.40 7.80
N ALA A 923 0.05 17.76 6.87
CA ALA A 923 -1.09 18.34 6.18
C ALA A 923 -2.25 18.64 7.16
N ASP A 924 -2.60 17.69 8.05
CA ASP A 924 -3.63 17.86 9.07
C ASP A 924 -3.26 18.97 10.05
N PHE A 925 -2.01 19.00 10.52
CA PHE A 925 -1.52 20.09 11.35
C PHE A 925 -1.72 21.45 10.67
N HIS A 926 -1.40 21.55 9.39
CA HIS A 926 -1.60 22.79 8.62
C HIS A 926 -3.08 23.15 8.50
N ALA A 927 -3.92 22.20 8.08
CA ALA A 927 -5.34 22.41 7.84
C ALA A 927 -6.12 22.76 9.11
N GLU A 928 -5.86 22.07 10.22
CA GLU A 928 -6.59 22.24 11.48
C GLU A 928 -6.19 23.52 12.22
N THR A 929 -4.90 23.89 12.15
CA THR A 929 -4.36 25.00 12.96
C THR A 929 -4.20 26.30 12.17
N GLY A 930 -4.14 26.21 10.84
CA GLY A 930 -3.74 27.29 9.94
C GLY A 930 -2.26 27.67 10.05
N LYS A 931 -1.44 26.92 10.80
CA LYS A 931 0.00 27.19 10.93
C LYS A 931 0.75 26.50 9.80
N PRO A 932 1.62 27.19 9.06
CA PRO A 932 2.40 26.58 8.00
C PRO A 932 3.45 25.60 8.56
N THR A 933 3.76 24.58 7.77
CA THR A 933 4.77 23.56 8.09
C THR A 933 5.54 23.16 6.84
N THR A 934 6.73 22.59 7.00
CA THR A 934 7.54 22.07 5.89
C THR A 934 8.41 20.89 6.34
N TYR A 935 8.74 20.00 5.40
CA TYR A 935 9.74 18.96 5.59
C TYR A 935 11.01 19.23 4.78
N VAL A 936 12.18 19.00 5.38
CA VAL A 936 13.49 19.17 4.74
C VAL A 936 14.23 17.82 4.71
N GLY A 937 14.30 17.24 3.52
CA GLY A 937 15.03 16.03 3.15
C GLY A 937 16.41 16.29 2.54
N ALA A 938 17.17 15.22 2.34
CA ALA A 938 18.49 15.18 1.70
C ALA A 938 18.65 13.86 0.91
N HIS A 939 19.81 13.23 0.91
CA HIS A 939 20.10 11.87 0.43
C HIS A 939 20.01 11.62 -1.09
N ALA A 940 18.96 12.11 -1.78
CA ALA A 940 18.76 11.91 -3.22
C ALA A 940 19.85 12.55 -4.09
N GLY A 941 20.63 13.48 -3.53
CA GLY A 941 21.76 14.11 -4.19
C GLY A 941 21.40 15.04 -5.35
N VAL A 942 20.19 15.59 -5.29
CA VAL A 942 19.67 16.65 -6.15
C VAL A 942 18.96 17.69 -5.30
N PHE A 943 18.95 18.94 -5.74
CA PHE A 943 18.04 19.95 -5.20
C PHE A 943 16.66 19.76 -5.82
N ASP A 944 15.59 19.83 -5.04
CA ASP A 944 14.22 19.74 -5.52
C ASP A 944 13.24 20.28 -4.46
N ALA A 945 12.01 20.57 -4.87
CA ALA A 945 10.90 20.84 -3.97
C ALA A 945 9.59 20.40 -4.61
N SER A 946 8.67 19.91 -3.78
CA SER A 946 7.29 19.62 -4.13
C SER A 946 6.36 19.97 -2.97
N SER A 947 5.06 20.09 -3.23
CA SER A 947 4.07 20.31 -2.19
C SER A 947 3.02 19.22 -2.22
N VAL A 948 2.62 18.74 -1.03
CA VAL A 948 1.53 17.76 -0.86
C VAL A 948 0.54 18.36 0.14
N ASP A 949 -0.70 18.57 -0.29
CA ASP A 949 -1.80 19.10 0.53
C ASP A 949 -1.41 20.36 1.32
N GLY A 950 -0.80 21.32 0.62
CA GLY A 950 -0.37 22.61 1.19
C GLY A 950 1.01 22.59 1.86
N VAL A 951 1.62 21.42 2.10
CA VAL A 951 2.90 21.30 2.81
C VAL A 951 4.08 21.17 1.83
N PRO A 952 5.09 22.06 1.86
CA PRO A 952 6.30 21.90 1.06
C PRO A 952 7.25 20.82 1.62
N TYR A 953 7.76 19.97 0.73
CA TYR A 953 8.79 18.96 0.94
C TYR A 953 10.02 19.32 0.11
N LEU A 954 11.08 19.72 0.79
CA LEU A 954 12.33 20.15 0.18
C LEU A 954 13.30 18.98 0.15
N VAL A 955 14.06 18.84 -0.93
CA VAL A 955 15.22 17.94 -1.01
C VAL A 955 16.46 18.80 -1.21
N SER A 956 17.32 18.85 -0.19
CA SER A 956 18.58 19.57 -0.27
C SER A 956 19.65 18.71 -0.96
N GLY A 957 20.25 19.24 -2.01
CA GLY A 957 21.30 18.54 -2.77
C GLY A 957 22.66 18.52 -2.05
N ASN A 958 23.67 17.93 -2.69
CA ASN A 958 24.94 17.63 -2.02
C ASN A 958 25.79 18.88 -1.74
N SER A 959 26.32 18.99 -0.52
CA SER A 959 27.19 20.12 -0.12
C SER A 959 28.68 19.88 -0.30
N GLY A 960 29.13 18.64 -0.46
CA GLY A 960 30.55 18.31 -0.66
C GLY A 960 30.80 17.27 -1.75
N LYS A 961 30.10 16.13 -1.70
CA LYS A 961 30.18 15.07 -2.71
C LYS A 961 29.55 15.54 -4.03
N GLY A 962 29.95 14.93 -5.15
CA GLY A 962 29.28 15.15 -6.44
C GLY A 962 27.79 14.75 -6.40
N PRO A 963 26.93 15.39 -7.20
CA PRO A 963 25.49 15.12 -7.22
C PRO A 963 25.17 13.76 -7.85
N SER A 964 23.96 13.26 -7.59
CA SER A 964 23.46 11.97 -8.10
C SER A 964 22.58 12.11 -9.36
N GLY A 965 22.13 13.32 -9.68
CA GLY A 965 21.30 13.62 -10.86
C GLY A 965 22.01 14.46 -11.94
N ALA A 966 21.30 14.68 -13.05
CA ALA A 966 21.76 15.56 -14.12
C ALA A 966 21.64 17.05 -13.73
N PRO A 967 22.49 17.96 -14.25
CA PRO A 967 22.48 19.37 -13.85
C PRO A 967 21.18 20.13 -14.09
N ASP A 968 20.43 19.74 -15.12
CA ASP A 968 19.11 20.26 -15.48
C ASP A 968 17.97 19.65 -14.62
N ASN A 969 18.29 18.68 -13.77
CA ASN A 969 17.37 18.03 -12.84
C ASN A 969 17.87 18.14 -11.39
N GLY A 970 18.29 19.33 -10.98
CA GLY A 970 18.76 19.61 -9.62
C GLY A 970 20.15 19.04 -9.27
N GLY A 971 20.84 18.37 -10.21
CA GLY A 971 22.12 17.70 -10.00
C GLY A 971 23.33 18.63 -9.99
N PHE A 972 23.51 19.38 -8.93
CA PHE A 972 24.69 20.23 -8.68
C PHE A 972 25.04 20.26 -7.20
N THR A 973 26.19 20.86 -6.84
CA THR A 973 26.60 21.00 -5.42
C THR A 973 26.26 22.38 -4.87
N GLY A 974 25.93 22.46 -3.58
CA GLY A 974 25.52 23.73 -2.95
C GLY A 974 24.98 23.54 -1.54
N TRP A 975 24.16 24.48 -1.11
CA TRP A 975 23.45 24.42 0.16
C TRP A 975 22.15 25.22 0.08
N THR A 976 21.26 25.05 1.04
CA THR A 976 19.92 25.65 1.03
C THR A 976 19.78 26.64 2.17
N LEU A 977 19.20 27.81 1.91
CA LEU A 977 18.83 28.80 2.93
C LEU A 977 17.31 28.92 2.98
N LEU A 978 16.74 28.61 4.14
CA LEU A 978 15.32 28.78 4.41
C LEU A 978 15.10 30.17 5.02
N GLY A 979 14.38 31.04 4.31
CA GLY A 979 13.84 32.28 4.82
C GLY A 979 12.46 32.03 5.42
N VAL A 980 12.31 32.28 6.72
CA VAL A 980 11.06 32.07 7.44
C VAL A 980 10.54 33.40 7.99
N GLU A 981 9.24 33.66 7.82
CA GLU A 981 8.53 34.84 8.32
C GLU A 981 7.53 34.45 9.43
N PRO A 982 7.96 34.36 10.70
CA PRO A 982 7.07 33.97 11.79
C PRO A 982 5.82 34.85 11.91
N GLY A 983 4.66 34.20 11.95
CA GLY A 983 3.35 34.84 12.08
C GLY A 983 2.67 35.18 10.75
N ALA A 984 3.30 34.87 9.61
CA ALA A 984 2.57 34.75 8.34
C ALA A 984 1.62 33.55 8.40
N GLU A 985 0.36 33.77 7.99
CA GLU A 985 -0.66 32.72 7.93
C GLU A 985 -0.62 31.99 6.56
N ASP A 986 -0.25 32.71 5.49
CA ASP A 986 -0.07 32.13 4.15
C ASP A 986 1.30 31.45 4.05
N ARG A 987 1.32 30.19 3.61
CA ARG A 987 2.54 29.41 3.41
C ARG A 987 3.53 30.09 2.47
N ALA A 988 3.04 30.74 1.42
CA ALA A 988 3.86 31.36 0.39
C ALA A 988 4.47 32.69 0.89
N GLU A 989 3.87 33.29 1.92
CA GLU A 989 4.46 34.42 2.66
C GLU A 989 5.38 33.92 3.79
N TRP A 990 5.15 32.72 4.32
CA TRP A 990 5.88 32.17 5.46
C TRP A 990 7.25 31.62 5.11
N LEU A 991 7.38 30.87 4.00
CA LEU A 991 8.62 30.18 3.63
C LEU A 991 9.09 30.59 2.23
N ASP A 992 10.33 31.04 2.15
CA ASP A 992 11.06 31.35 0.93
C ASP A 992 12.37 30.53 0.91
N VAL A 993 12.59 29.72 -0.12
CA VAL A 993 13.73 28.79 -0.20
C VAL A 993 14.74 29.28 -1.23
N GLU A 994 15.90 29.70 -0.75
CA GLU A 994 17.03 30.07 -1.59
C GLU A 994 18.00 28.90 -1.75
N VAL A 995 18.06 28.31 -2.94
CA VAL A 995 19.02 27.27 -3.30
C VAL A 995 20.32 27.91 -3.78
N ARG A 996 21.37 27.77 -2.99
CA ARG A 996 22.67 28.44 -3.19
C ARG A 996 23.69 27.46 -3.76
N PRO A 997 23.90 27.44 -5.09
CA PRO A 997 24.88 26.53 -5.68
C PRO A 997 26.29 26.98 -5.32
N ARG A 998 27.24 26.04 -5.29
CA ARG A 998 28.66 26.37 -5.35
C ARG A 998 28.96 27.05 -6.69
N VAL A 999 29.52 28.26 -6.67
CA VAL A 999 29.88 28.98 -7.90
C VAL A 999 31.39 29.07 -8.04
N ASP A 1000 31.97 28.44 -9.07
CA ASP A 1000 33.39 28.66 -9.42
C ASP A 1000 33.52 29.77 -10.49
N ALA A 1001 32.55 29.86 -11.41
CA ALA A 1001 32.39 30.95 -12.39
C ALA A 1001 30.94 30.99 -12.92
N ILE A 1002 30.53 32.13 -13.51
CA ILE A 1002 29.24 32.27 -14.21
C ILE A 1002 29.51 32.69 -15.66
N GLU A 1003 28.98 31.92 -16.60
CA GLU A 1003 28.93 32.26 -18.01
C GLU A 1003 27.53 32.78 -18.37
N LEU A 1004 27.45 33.90 -19.09
CA LEU A 1004 26.18 34.50 -19.54
C LEU A 1004 26.19 34.62 -21.05
N ASP A 1005 25.32 33.85 -21.71
CA ASP A 1005 25.02 33.98 -23.13
C ASP A 1005 23.81 34.89 -23.32
N ALA A 1006 24.10 36.13 -23.69
CA ALA A 1006 23.08 37.14 -23.95
C ALA A 1006 23.40 37.91 -25.25
N PRO A 1007 22.37 38.36 -25.99
CA PRO A 1007 22.55 39.03 -27.27
C PRO A 1007 23.24 40.39 -27.08
N ARG A 1008 24.34 40.61 -27.80
CA ARG A 1008 25.04 41.91 -27.80
C ARG A 1008 24.25 43.02 -28.48
N ARG A 1009 23.27 42.66 -29.32
CA ARG A 1009 22.43 43.60 -30.08
C ARG A 1009 21.04 43.03 -30.27
N LEU A 1010 20.04 43.90 -30.12
CA LEU A 1010 18.64 43.63 -30.42
C LEU A 1010 18.04 44.79 -31.22
N VAL A 1011 16.91 44.58 -31.89
CA VAL A 1011 16.05 45.62 -32.45
C VAL A 1011 14.77 45.77 -31.63
N ILE A 1012 14.11 46.93 -31.69
CA ILE A 1012 12.87 47.17 -30.92
C ILE A 1012 11.81 46.08 -31.19
N ASP A 1013 11.20 45.59 -30.11
CA ASP A 1013 10.23 44.51 -30.02
C ASP A 1013 10.77 43.12 -30.46
N GLU A 1014 12.09 42.97 -30.53
CA GLU A 1014 12.74 41.65 -30.59
C GLU A 1014 12.82 41.07 -29.18
N SER A 1015 12.40 39.80 -29.05
CA SER A 1015 12.54 38.99 -27.85
C SER A 1015 13.50 37.84 -28.14
N VAL A 1016 14.44 37.59 -27.21
CA VAL A 1016 15.42 36.50 -27.30
C VAL A 1016 15.60 35.89 -25.92
N THR A 1017 15.54 34.56 -25.83
CA THR A 1017 15.90 33.81 -24.63
C THR A 1017 17.40 33.92 -24.35
N VAL A 1018 17.75 34.25 -23.11
CA VAL A 1018 19.15 34.26 -22.64
C VAL A 1018 19.42 33.03 -21.79
N ALA A 1019 20.69 32.62 -21.73
CA ALA A 1019 21.12 31.51 -20.90
C ALA A 1019 22.26 31.95 -19.99
N ALA A 1020 22.26 31.50 -18.75
CA ALA A 1020 23.39 31.60 -17.85
C ALA A 1020 23.73 30.21 -17.32
N GLU A 1021 25.02 29.94 -17.12
CA GLU A 1021 25.52 28.67 -16.61
C GLU A 1021 26.53 28.91 -15.48
N VAL A 1022 26.38 28.16 -14.39
CA VAL A 1022 27.35 28.08 -13.29
C VAL A 1022 28.34 26.96 -13.60
N GLN A 1023 29.63 27.25 -13.45
CA GLN A 1023 30.69 26.25 -13.54
C GLN A 1023 31.00 25.68 -12.16
N GLN A 1024 31.13 24.35 -12.07
CA GLN A 1024 31.51 23.60 -10.88
C GLN A 1024 32.55 22.51 -11.20
N ASP A 1025 33.44 22.24 -10.24
CA ASP A 1025 34.35 21.08 -10.26
C ASP A 1025 35.17 20.97 -11.57
N GLU A 1026 35.56 22.13 -12.11
CA GLU A 1026 36.27 22.34 -13.38
C GLU A 1026 35.59 21.83 -14.67
N SER A 1027 34.51 21.05 -14.57
CA SER A 1027 33.97 20.28 -15.70
C SER A 1027 32.45 20.23 -15.79
N ARG A 1028 31.72 20.57 -14.72
CA ARG A 1028 30.25 20.58 -14.71
C ARG A 1028 29.77 21.99 -15.04
N SER A 1029 28.96 22.10 -16.08
CA SER A 1029 28.19 23.31 -16.40
C SER A 1029 26.75 23.09 -15.96
N VAL A 1030 26.23 23.97 -15.12
CA VAL A 1030 24.89 23.86 -14.53
C VAL A 1030 24.06 25.05 -15.03
N PRO A 1031 22.92 24.83 -15.69
CA PRO A 1031 22.07 25.93 -16.14
C PRO A 1031 21.52 26.71 -14.94
N VAL A 1032 21.52 28.03 -15.02
CA VAL A 1032 20.81 28.90 -14.08
C VAL A 1032 19.32 28.83 -14.42
N ALA A 1033 18.64 27.88 -13.80
CA ALA A 1033 17.21 27.59 -13.90
C ALA A 1033 16.76 26.92 -12.60
N TRP A 1034 15.45 26.81 -12.38
CA TRP A 1034 14.90 26.03 -11.26
C TRP A 1034 15.55 24.64 -11.20
N PRO A 1035 15.93 24.14 -10.00
CA PRO A 1035 15.66 24.68 -8.67
C PRO A 1035 16.71 25.69 -8.15
N MET A 1036 17.63 26.17 -8.99
CA MET A 1036 18.65 27.15 -8.58
C MET A 1036 18.07 28.56 -8.39
N SER A 1037 18.43 29.22 -7.28
CA SER A 1037 18.12 30.62 -7.05
C SER A 1037 19.14 31.56 -7.71
N ALA A 1038 18.65 32.62 -8.34
CA ALA A 1038 19.48 33.64 -8.97
C ALA A 1038 18.89 35.04 -8.77
N GLN A 1039 19.62 36.08 -9.15
CA GLN A 1039 19.09 37.45 -9.22
C GLN A 1039 19.43 38.09 -10.56
N TRP A 1040 18.43 38.20 -11.42
CA TRP A 1040 18.49 39.01 -12.63
C TRP A 1040 18.29 40.48 -12.28
N SER A 1041 19.17 41.32 -12.79
CA SER A 1041 19.11 42.77 -12.56
C SER A 1041 19.87 43.51 -13.66
N GLY A 1042 19.96 44.84 -13.57
CA GLY A 1042 20.77 45.56 -14.54
C GLY A 1042 20.63 47.07 -14.54
N HIS A 1043 21.46 47.71 -15.37
CA HIS A 1043 21.32 49.12 -15.66
C HIS A 1043 20.43 49.32 -16.87
N ARG A 1044 19.30 50.01 -16.66
CA ARG A 1044 18.24 50.21 -17.68
C ARG A 1044 17.67 48.87 -18.18
N VAL A 1045 17.46 47.97 -17.24
CA VAL A 1045 16.83 46.67 -17.41
C VAL A 1045 15.64 46.67 -16.46
N HIS A 1046 14.44 46.39 -16.97
CA HIS A 1046 13.30 46.04 -16.13
C HIS A 1046 13.31 44.54 -15.89
N VAL A 1047 13.03 44.10 -14.67
CA VAL A 1047 12.88 42.67 -14.34
C VAL A 1047 11.39 42.43 -14.15
N GLY A 1048 10.84 41.47 -14.89
CA GLY A 1048 9.40 41.23 -15.01
C GLY A 1048 8.79 41.72 -16.32
N ALA A 1049 7.46 41.72 -16.38
CA ALA A 1049 6.70 41.94 -17.61
C ALA A 1049 7.06 43.25 -18.33
N ALA A 1050 7.36 43.15 -19.63
CA ALA A 1050 7.80 44.26 -20.47
C ALA A 1050 6.89 45.50 -20.45
N GLU A 1051 5.59 45.30 -20.26
CA GLU A 1051 4.58 46.35 -20.17
C GLU A 1051 4.68 47.22 -18.92
N ASN A 1052 5.28 46.70 -17.84
CA ASN A 1052 5.49 47.40 -16.58
C ASN A 1052 6.81 48.19 -16.54
N ALA A 1053 7.60 48.12 -17.61
CA ALA A 1053 8.91 48.77 -17.69
C ALA A 1053 8.82 50.30 -17.65
N GLU A 1054 9.67 50.93 -16.83
CA GLU A 1054 9.68 52.38 -16.68
C GLU A 1054 10.28 53.07 -17.90
N HIS A 1055 10.10 54.40 -18.08
CA HIS A 1055 10.59 55.11 -19.27
C HIS A 1055 12.14 55.10 -19.47
N ARG A 1056 12.90 54.64 -18.47
CA ARG A 1056 14.37 54.55 -18.53
C ARG A 1056 14.88 53.22 -19.10
N ASP A 1057 14.08 52.16 -19.08
CA ASP A 1057 14.52 50.78 -19.31
C ASP A 1057 14.63 50.43 -20.78
N VAL A 1058 15.79 49.96 -21.22
CA VAL A 1058 16.09 49.68 -22.62
C VAL A 1058 15.61 48.30 -23.03
N VAL A 1059 15.68 47.35 -22.09
CA VAL A 1059 15.18 45.98 -22.21
C VAL A 1059 14.36 45.61 -20.98
N ALA A 1060 13.48 44.64 -21.10
CA ALA A 1060 12.92 43.90 -19.98
C ALA A 1060 13.49 42.47 -20.01
N ILE A 1061 13.69 41.85 -18.85
CA ILE A 1061 13.96 40.42 -18.72
C ILE A 1061 12.86 39.80 -17.87
N ASP A 1062 12.23 38.76 -18.40
CA ASP A 1062 11.41 37.84 -17.63
C ASP A 1062 12.35 36.75 -17.06
N PRO A 1063 12.51 36.66 -15.73
CA PRO A 1063 13.41 35.70 -15.11
C PRO A 1063 12.95 34.25 -15.26
N ASP A 1064 11.64 33.99 -15.36
CA ASP A 1064 11.07 32.66 -15.40
C ASP A 1064 11.21 32.06 -16.80
N THR A 1065 10.84 32.85 -17.83
CA THR A 1065 11.00 32.43 -19.24
C THR A 1065 12.42 32.67 -19.78
N ARG A 1066 13.24 33.42 -19.02
CA ARG A 1066 14.56 33.93 -19.44
C ARG A 1066 14.51 34.75 -20.74
N GLU A 1067 13.35 35.30 -21.07
CA GLU A 1067 13.17 36.10 -22.28
C GLU A 1067 13.57 37.55 -22.05
N VAL A 1068 14.47 38.06 -22.90
CA VAL A 1068 14.85 39.48 -22.93
C VAL A 1068 14.16 40.20 -24.09
N THR A 1069 13.26 41.11 -23.78
CA THR A 1069 12.51 41.92 -24.75
C THR A 1069 13.13 43.31 -24.91
N ALA A 1070 13.44 43.70 -26.14
CA ALA A 1070 13.96 45.02 -26.46
C ALA A 1070 12.85 46.09 -26.54
N LEU A 1071 12.87 47.06 -25.63
CA LEU A 1071 11.79 48.04 -25.49
C LEU A 1071 12.03 49.33 -26.28
N ARG A 1072 13.27 49.81 -26.33
CA ARG A 1072 13.61 51.10 -26.96
C ARG A 1072 15.10 51.26 -27.28
N PRO A 1073 15.47 52.17 -28.20
CA PRO A 1073 16.87 52.38 -28.55
C PRO A 1073 17.71 52.84 -27.36
N GLY A 1074 18.85 52.18 -27.15
CA GLY A 1074 19.72 52.48 -26.03
C GLY A 1074 20.74 51.39 -25.76
N VAL A 1075 21.43 51.53 -24.64
CA VAL A 1075 22.35 50.53 -24.11
C VAL A 1075 21.82 50.11 -22.75
N ALA A 1076 21.63 48.81 -22.56
CA ALA A 1076 21.34 48.17 -21.30
C ALA A 1076 22.56 47.37 -20.82
N MET A 1077 22.65 47.13 -19.51
CA MET A 1077 23.59 46.16 -18.94
C MET A 1077 22.76 45.13 -18.19
N LEU A 1078 22.69 43.91 -18.73
CA LEU A 1078 22.05 42.78 -18.08
C LEU A 1078 23.03 42.15 -17.10
N ARG A 1079 22.57 41.80 -15.91
CA ARG A 1079 23.35 41.19 -14.84
C ARG A 1079 22.60 39.96 -14.32
N VAL A 1080 23.35 38.91 -14.02
CA VAL A 1080 22.87 37.77 -13.23
C VAL A 1080 23.83 37.59 -12.05
N THR A 1081 23.27 37.41 -10.86
CA THR A 1081 23.99 37.09 -9.63
C THR A 1081 23.53 35.72 -9.15
N VAL A 1082 24.47 34.86 -8.75
CA VAL A 1082 24.17 33.53 -8.20
C VAL A 1082 25.09 33.31 -7.01
N ASN A 1083 24.53 32.99 -5.83
CA ASN A 1083 25.27 32.82 -4.56
C ASN A 1083 26.35 33.91 -4.35
N GLY A 1084 25.96 35.19 -4.46
CA GLY A 1084 26.84 36.36 -4.32
C GLY A 1084 27.77 36.69 -5.50
N GLU A 1085 28.05 35.74 -6.39
CA GLU A 1085 28.90 35.94 -7.57
C GLU A 1085 28.12 36.57 -8.73
N THR A 1086 28.75 37.47 -9.49
CA THR A 1086 28.05 38.30 -10.50
C THR A 1086 28.75 38.29 -11.87
N THR A 1087 27.97 38.11 -12.94
CA THR A 1087 28.41 38.40 -14.32
C THR A 1087 27.46 39.38 -15.03
N MET A 1088 27.93 40.03 -16.11
CA MET A 1088 27.11 41.01 -16.84
C MET A 1088 27.43 41.06 -18.33
N GLU A 1089 26.40 41.26 -19.16
CA GLU A 1089 26.55 41.45 -20.61
C GLU A 1089 25.88 42.76 -21.07
N ARG A 1090 26.53 43.41 -22.04
CA ARG A 1090 26.08 44.69 -22.58
C ARG A 1090 25.19 44.48 -23.82
N ILE A 1091 23.96 44.95 -23.75
CA ILE A 1091 22.98 44.87 -24.84
C ILE A 1091 22.80 46.24 -25.51
N LEU A 1092 22.97 46.32 -26.83
CA LEU A 1092 22.68 47.51 -27.63
C LEU A 1092 21.36 47.32 -28.40
N VAL A 1093 20.34 48.11 -28.05
CA VAL A 1093 19.07 48.11 -28.78
C VAL A 1093 19.10 49.18 -29.88
N GLY A 1094 18.97 48.73 -31.13
CA GLY A 1094 18.85 49.58 -32.32
C GLY A 1094 17.39 49.91 -32.66
N PRO A 1095 17.13 50.98 -33.44
CA PRO A 1095 15.81 51.19 -34.02
C PRO A 1095 15.49 50.07 -35.01
N ARG A 1096 14.18 49.78 -35.18
CA ARG A 1096 13.66 48.89 -36.24
C ARG A 1096 14.08 49.32 -37.64
#